data_AF-A0A6P6WNX7-F1
#
_entry.id   AF-A0A6P6WNX7-F1
#
_cell.length_a   1.000
_cell.length_b   1.000
_cell.length_c   1.000
_cell.angle_alpha   90.00
_cell.angle_beta   90.00
_cell.angle_gamma   90.00
#
_symmetry.space_group_name_H-M   'P 1'
#
loop_
_entity.id
_entity.type
_entity.pdbx_description
1 polymer ?
#
loop_
_entity_poly.entity_id
_entity_poly.type
_entity_poly.pdbx_seq_one_letter_code
_entity_poly.pdbx_strand_id
1 'polypeptide(L)'
;MFRECNFGAAFLDIRLHKTFVMCARKWSHSNDLYLESENVAKKARLPSFLSCIEDNVHKYEEDFRYSLCNISAFDGSGLGRVPYEVFSEFLKQIKSFKQEIIQVYFTLPSSRSLESNSCMPVDELMEFIDLILENLADLTTVYLGIIDDMDPQVSAQFQALEAKLTFLKNFIPFAKLRGTADIPALLLAHFEVVTLNAAHLFYMCSVWDGKERHNPEFCSMIYEQQQKITPIDFQVYEIYMEVLRASRSSKSLHNRMMDKQILNNFNDSLISCLWELLCCSSSFMDSLKDEMQILYAGLRFLRSILREQQEKMDEQNEKIGTLLCEAGLIICLPSLNRVKEGQVSFSESTEALNCYDMLANTNIHIKHFKDQISGSSIIESLPSFHSLRAPEISKTSSHILSKGKMPIAHEVMVGLDDEAAKVIERLIWGPEQVEIVPIVGMAGLGKTTLAKKVYNDSSVICNFHIRLWCTVSQEFNMKSLLIQILCSDGKRLRMVKELKNLNEHELLHELYQRLKTKRYLVVFDDVWDIKVWNELRISFPDEKKGSRIIFTSRSSNVASQVEYGGKPHNLRPLSEKESFELLLKKVFGKEDCPQALCGIAMKIAKKCRGLPLVVVVVAGVLATIGHDILVWEEFAESLTSTMVSGTDQCKKPLELSYEHLPYHLKACLLYFAAFREDEKIGAKNLMRLWIAEGFVEKIQGKRSEVIAEEYLMDLIGRNLVMVSKSRSIGGVKTCYIHDLIFEFCKGEAASGPARI
;
A
#
# COMPACT_ATOMS: atom_id res chain seq x y z
N MET A 1 -18.28 28.92 -2.44
CA MET A 1 -17.99 27.55 -2.89
C MET A 1 -16.75 27.63 -3.75
N PHE A 2 -15.56 27.41 -3.18
CA PHE A 2 -14.30 27.47 -3.92
C PHE A 2 -14.16 26.16 -4.70
N ARG A 3 -14.10 26.23 -6.05
CA ARG A 3 -13.71 25.07 -6.87
C ARG A 3 -12.22 24.84 -6.61
N GLU A 4 -11.88 23.69 -6.05
CA GLU A 4 -10.48 23.25 -5.92
C GLU A 4 -9.86 23.21 -7.31
N CYS A 5 -8.79 23.98 -7.53
CA CYS A 5 -7.98 23.85 -8.75
C CYS A 5 -7.11 22.61 -8.60
N ASN A 6 -7.26 21.64 -9.50
CA ASN A 6 -6.41 20.45 -9.52
C ASN A 6 -5.04 20.83 -10.10
N PHE A 7 -4.14 21.29 -9.22
CA PHE A 7 -2.78 21.67 -9.58
C PHE A 7 -2.01 20.53 -10.27
N GLY A 8 -2.29 19.27 -9.90
CA GLY A 8 -1.64 18.10 -10.51
C GLY A 8 -1.89 17.99 -12.01
N ALA A 9 -3.11 18.29 -12.47
CA ALA A 9 -3.45 18.27 -13.90
C ALA A 9 -2.66 19.33 -14.70
N ALA A 10 -2.48 20.53 -14.15
CA ALA A 10 -1.72 21.58 -14.83
C ALA A 10 -0.22 21.27 -14.94
N PHE A 11 0.38 20.68 -13.92
CA PHE A 11 1.79 20.24 -13.98
C PHE A 11 2.00 19.08 -14.95
N LEU A 12 1.01 18.20 -15.09
CA LEU A 12 1.01 17.14 -16.09
C LEU A 12 0.97 17.74 -17.51
N ASP A 13 0.05 18.67 -17.77
CA ASP A 13 -0.07 19.35 -19.06
C ASP A 13 1.22 20.09 -19.46
N ILE A 14 1.90 20.76 -18.52
CA ILE A 14 3.18 21.43 -18.77
C ILE A 14 4.24 20.42 -19.24
N ARG A 15 4.39 19.30 -18.54
CA ARG A 15 5.40 18.29 -18.89
C ARG A 15 5.07 17.57 -20.19
N LEU A 16 3.80 17.33 -20.49
CA LEU A 16 3.33 16.84 -21.78
C LEU A 16 3.78 17.73 -22.94
N HIS A 17 3.63 19.04 -22.80
CA HIS A 17 4.03 20.00 -23.84
C HIS A 17 5.56 20.06 -23.97
N LYS A 18 6.32 19.98 -22.86
CA LYS A 18 7.78 19.86 -22.91
C LYS A 18 8.23 18.59 -23.64
N THR A 19 7.60 17.46 -23.32
CA THR A 19 7.84 16.17 -23.97
C THR A 19 7.58 16.26 -25.47
N PHE A 20 6.46 16.88 -25.87
CA PHE A 20 6.14 17.11 -27.27
C PHE A 20 7.17 17.99 -27.99
N VAL A 21 7.58 19.11 -27.39
CA VAL A 21 8.55 20.01 -28.02
C VAL A 21 9.89 19.31 -28.24
N MET A 22 10.34 18.50 -27.27
CA MET A 22 11.51 17.64 -27.43
C MET A 22 11.33 16.66 -28.60
N CYS A 23 10.18 16.00 -28.71
CA CYS A 23 9.88 15.10 -29.82
C CYS A 23 9.94 15.81 -31.18
N ALA A 24 9.19 16.91 -31.29
CA ALA A 24 9.01 17.61 -32.54
C ALA A 24 10.34 18.18 -33.08
N ARG A 25 11.22 18.70 -32.22
CA ARG A 25 12.54 19.17 -32.63
C ARG A 25 13.44 18.08 -33.19
N LYS A 26 13.38 16.89 -32.59
CA LYS A 26 14.31 15.81 -32.91
C LYS A 26 13.87 15.01 -34.13
N TRP A 27 12.57 14.76 -34.29
CA TRP A 27 12.04 13.82 -35.28
C TRP A 27 11.31 14.47 -36.46
N SER A 28 11.16 15.80 -36.50
CA SER A 28 10.56 16.47 -37.66
C SER A 28 11.49 16.50 -38.88
N HIS A 29 10.96 16.11 -40.04
CA HIS A 29 11.69 16.10 -41.31
C HIS A 29 11.43 17.35 -42.18
N SER A 30 10.44 18.19 -41.80
CA SER A 30 10.01 19.39 -42.51
C SER A 30 9.85 20.55 -41.55
N ASN A 31 10.30 21.75 -41.98
CA ASN A 31 10.06 22.99 -41.26
C ASN A 31 8.66 23.58 -41.52
N ASP A 32 7.93 23.04 -42.49
CA ASP A 32 6.57 23.45 -42.83
C ASP A 32 5.55 22.47 -42.22
N LEU A 33 4.56 23.01 -41.51
CA LEU A 33 3.38 22.31 -40.97
C LEU A 33 2.13 22.71 -41.75
N TYR A 34 1.33 21.71 -42.11
CA TYR A 34 -0.05 21.92 -42.56
C TYR A 34 -0.96 21.48 -41.42
N LEU A 35 -1.54 22.45 -40.72
CA LEU A 35 -2.42 22.20 -39.57
C LEU A 35 -3.86 22.42 -40.02
N GLU A 36 -4.70 21.42 -39.80
CA GLU A 36 -6.15 21.52 -39.99
C GLU A 36 -6.80 21.88 -38.64
N SER A 37 -7.32 23.10 -38.54
CA SER A 37 -8.04 23.61 -37.36
C SER A 37 -9.32 24.28 -37.83
N GLU A 38 -10.47 23.87 -37.29
CA GLU A 38 -11.80 24.44 -37.61
C GLU A 38 -12.11 24.56 -39.12
N ASN A 39 -11.75 23.55 -39.92
CA ASN A 39 -11.93 23.50 -41.39
C ASN A 39 -11.13 24.56 -42.20
N VAL A 40 -10.07 25.15 -41.63
CA VAL A 40 -9.14 26.03 -42.34
C VAL A 40 -7.73 25.44 -42.30
N ALA A 41 -7.16 25.15 -43.46
CA ALA A 41 -5.77 24.71 -43.57
C ALA A 41 -4.82 25.90 -43.34
N LYS A 42 -4.07 25.89 -42.24
CA LYS A 42 -3.09 26.93 -41.91
C LYS A 42 -1.68 26.40 -42.16
N LYS A 43 -0.94 27.07 -43.06
CA LYS A 43 0.49 26.81 -43.24
C LYS A 43 1.28 27.54 -42.15
N ALA A 44 1.93 26.79 -41.27
CA ALA A 44 2.78 27.33 -40.20
C ALA A 44 4.21 26.81 -40.31
N ARG A 45 5.18 27.55 -39.77
CA ARG A 45 6.55 27.04 -39.62
C ARG A 45 6.67 26.31 -38.29
N LEU A 46 7.15 25.06 -38.31
CA LEU A 46 7.35 24.23 -37.12
C LEU A 46 8.19 24.96 -36.04
N PRO A 47 9.35 25.58 -36.35
CA PRO A 47 10.13 26.29 -35.33
C PRO A 47 9.35 27.41 -34.63
N SER A 48 8.51 28.15 -35.37
CA SER A 48 7.68 29.21 -34.81
C SER A 48 6.55 28.66 -33.93
N PHE A 49 5.97 27.51 -34.33
CA PHE A 49 4.96 26.82 -33.53
C PHE A 49 5.54 26.28 -32.21
N LEU A 50 6.73 25.66 -32.26
CA LEU A 50 7.42 25.15 -31.08
C LEU A 50 7.84 26.28 -30.12
N SER A 51 8.39 27.38 -30.65
CA SER A 51 8.71 28.58 -29.86
C SER A 51 7.47 29.12 -29.15
N CYS A 52 6.32 29.15 -29.83
CA CYS A 52 5.06 29.59 -29.23
C CYS A 52 4.65 28.69 -28.04
N ILE A 53 4.76 27.37 -28.17
CA ILE A 53 4.46 26.44 -27.07
C ILE A 53 5.42 26.67 -25.89
N GLU A 54 6.71 26.83 -26.16
CA GLU A 54 7.72 27.07 -25.12
C GLU A 54 7.56 28.40 -24.41
N ASP A 55 7.32 29.48 -25.15
CA ASP A 55 7.08 30.82 -24.57
C ASP A 55 5.88 30.78 -23.63
N ASN A 56 4.83 30.05 -24.02
CA ASN A 56 3.67 29.80 -23.18
C ASN A 56 4.05 28.97 -21.94
N VAL A 57 4.67 27.79 -22.11
CA VAL A 57 5.11 26.94 -21.00
C VAL A 57 5.99 27.70 -20.01
N HIS A 58 6.98 28.46 -20.49
CA HIS A 58 7.90 29.22 -19.65
C HIS A 58 7.18 30.33 -18.88
N LYS A 59 6.34 31.12 -19.54
CA LYS A 59 5.53 32.15 -18.90
C LYS A 59 4.70 31.55 -17.76
N TYR A 60 4.11 30.38 -17.99
CA TYR A 60 3.29 29.71 -16.98
C TYR A 60 4.11 29.13 -15.83
N GLU A 61 5.28 28.55 -16.09
CA GLU A 61 6.18 28.10 -15.01
C GLU A 61 6.62 29.26 -14.11
N GLU A 62 6.85 30.45 -14.67
CA GLU A 62 7.12 31.66 -13.91
C GLU A 62 5.91 32.12 -13.09
N ASP A 63 4.71 32.17 -13.69
CA ASP A 63 3.48 32.56 -13.00
C ASP A 63 3.14 31.60 -11.84
N PHE A 64 3.33 30.29 -12.04
CA PHE A 64 3.16 29.27 -11.00
C PHE A 64 4.23 29.37 -9.91
N ARG A 65 5.51 29.54 -10.27
CA ARG A 65 6.61 29.70 -9.30
C ARG A 65 6.44 30.98 -8.48
N TYR A 66 6.08 32.10 -9.11
CA TYR A 66 5.77 33.36 -8.45
C TYR A 66 4.60 33.22 -7.47
N SER A 67 3.55 32.51 -7.88
CA SER A 67 2.40 32.24 -7.01
C SER A 67 2.76 31.35 -5.82
N LEU A 68 3.59 30.31 -6.02
CA LEU A 68 4.08 29.41 -4.96
C LEU A 68 5.02 30.10 -3.98
N CYS A 69 5.92 30.97 -4.44
CA CYS A 69 6.82 31.75 -3.59
C CYS A 69 6.08 32.78 -2.73
N ASN A 70 4.92 33.28 -3.16
CA ASN A 70 4.08 34.17 -2.35
C ASN A 70 3.26 33.42 -1.29
N ILE A 71 3.13 32.09 -1.39
CA ILE A 71 2.42 31.24 -0.42
C ILE A 71 3.31 30.89 0.79
N SER A 72 4.63 30.78 0.62
CA SER A 72 5.56 30.46 1.72
C SER A 72 5.81 31.61 2.71
N ALA A 73 5.23 32.80 2.46
CA ALA A 73 5.35 33.98 3.30
C ALA A 73 4.18 34.20 4.28
N PHE A 74 3.16 33.33 4.31
CA PHE A 74 2.02 33.43 5.23
C PHE A 74 1.84 32.17 6.09
N ASP A 75 1.69 32.40 7.39
CA ASP A 75 1.73 31.41 8.47
C ASP A 75 0.50 30.48 8.51
N GLY A 76 0.73 29.23 8.94
CA GLY A 76 -0.16 28.42 9.78
C GLY A 76 -1.50 27.85 9.30
N SER A 77 -2.20 28.39 8.29
CA SER A 77 -3.51 27.82 7.90
C SER A 77 -3.94 28.09 6.46
N GLY A 78 -3.98 27.03 5.63
CA GLY A 78 -4.84 26.97 4.46
C GLY A 78 -4.13 26.95 3.11
N LEU A 79 -4.58 26.00 2.26
CA LEU A 79 -4.24 25.82 0.85
C LEU A 79 -3.87 27.12 0.12
N GLY A 80 -2.70 27.12 -0.52
CA GLY A 80 -2.31 28.16 -1.47
C GLY A 80 -3.31 28.29 -2.61
N ARG A 81 -3.71 29.54 -2.92
CA ARG A 81 -4.66 29.86 -4.00
C ARG A 81 -3.94 30.57 -5.13
N VAL A 82 -3.91 29.95 -6.31
CA VAL A 82 -3.67 30.66 -7.58
C VAL A 82 -5.00 31.29 -8.01
N PRO A 83 -5.03 32.53 -8.54
CA PRO A 83 -6.26 33.11 -9.08
C PRO A 83 -6.88 32.21 -10.16
N TYR A 84 -8.14 31.82 -9.98
CA TYR A 84 -8.88 30.93 -10.90
C TYR A 84 -8.87 31.42 -12.35
N GLU A 85 -8.78 32.73 -12.56
CA GLU A 85 -8.72 33.36 -13.89
C GLU A 85 -7.41 33.02 -14.63
N VAL A 86 -6.27 33.07 -13.94
CA VAL A 86 -4.96 32.70 -14.51
C VAL A 86 -4.94 31.21 -14.88
N PHE A 87 -5.46 30.36 -13.99
CA PHE A 87 -5.56 28.91 -14.21
C PHE A 87 -6.55 28.55 -15.33
N SER A 88 -7.68 29.24 -15.43
CA SER A 88 -8.67 29.00 -16.48
C SER A 88 -8.18 29.45 -17.86
N GLU A 89 -7.42 30.54 -17.93
CA GLU A 89 -6.84 31.01 -19.18
C GLU A 89 -5.72 30.07 -19.66
N PHE A 90 -4.89 29.61 -18.73
CA PHE A 90 -3.90 28.57 -18.95
C PHE A 90 -4.50 27.28 -19.55
N LEU A 91 -5.54 26.72 -18.92
CA LEU A 91 -6.18 25.50 -19.43
C LEU A 91 -6.83 25.69 -20.80
N LYS A 92 -7.29 26.90 -21.14
CA LYS A 92 -7.83 27.19 -22.48
C LYS A 92 -6.73 27.21 -23.53
N GLN A 93 -5.59 27.84 -23.24
CA GLN A 93 -4.46 27.93 -24.18
C GLN A 93 -3.80 26.57 -24.40
N ILE A 94 -3.61 25.78 -23.34
CA ILE A 94 -3.14 24.39 -23.46
C ILE A 94 -4.07 23.55 -24.33
N LYS A 95 -5.39 23.64 -24.10
CA LYS A 95 -6.37 22.94 -24.93
C LYS A 95 -6.38 23.41 -26.38
N SER A 96 -6.02 24.66 -26.64
CA SER A 96 -6.00 25.22 -27.99
C SER A 96 -4.92 24.62 -28.89
N PHE A 97 -3.87 24.00 -28.33
CA PHE A 97 -2.82 23.33 -29.10
C PHE A 97 -3.06 21.83 -29.29
N LYS A 98 -4.12 21.26 -28.70
CA LYS A 98 -4.39 19.81 -28.64
C LYS A 98 -4.40 19.18 -30.04
N GLN A 99 -5.17 19.73 -30.96
CA GLN A 99 -5.36 19.13 -32.29
C GLN A 99 -4.09 19.27 -33.13
N GLU A 100 -3.41 20.40 -33.04
CA GLU A 100 -2.18 20.67 -33.75
C GLU A 100 -1.06 19.74 -33.28
N ILE A 101 -0.92 19.53 -31.97
CA ILE A 101 0.09 18.62 -31.39
C ILE A 101 -0.15 17.18 -31.83
N ILE A 102 -1.40 16.71 -31.82
CA ILE A 102 -1.76 15.38 -32.32
C ILE A 102 -1.35 15.24 -33.79
N GLN A 103 -1.70 16.21 -34.64
CA GLN A 103 -1.32 16.19 -36.05
C GLN A 103 0.20 16.14 -36.23
N VAL A 104 0.96 16.92 -35.46
CA VAL A 104 2.42 16.85 -35.51
C VAL A 104 2.91 15.46 -35.13
N TYR A 105 2.43 14.85 -34.04
CA TYR A 105 2.80 13.47 -33.68
C TYR A 105 2.51 12.45 -34.79
N PHE A 106 1.39 12.60 -35.53
CA PHE A 106 1.07 11.73 -36.68
C PHE A 106 1.99 11.94 -37.88
N THR A 107 2.60 13.11 -38.02
CA THR A 107 3.61 13.38 -39.07
C THR A 107 5.02 12.94 -38.68
N LEU A 108 5.28 12.66 -37.40
CA LEU A 108 6.57 12.15 -36.97
C LEU A 108 6.76 10.70 -37.47
N PRO A 109 7.95 10.34 -37.98
CA PRO A 109 8.18 8.98 -38.48
C PRO A 109 7.98 7.96 -37.37
N SER A 110 7.11 6.97 -37.60
CA SER A 110 6.90 5.84 -36.69
C SER A 110 8.04 4.81 -36.70
N SER A 111 8.91 4.89 -37.69
CA SER A 111 10.11 4.06 -37.83
C SER A 111 11.23 4.91 -38.40
N ARG A 112 12.41 4.87 -37.76
CA ARG A 112 13.60 5.51 -38.31
C ARG A 112 14.09 4.66 -39.48
N SER A 113 14.06 5.17 -40.72
CA SER A 113 14.92 4.60 -41.75
C SER A 113 16.36 4.80 -41.29
N LEU A 114 17.14 3.72 -41.19
CA LEU A 114 18.51 3.67 -40.68
C LEU A 114 19.53 4.62 -41.39
N GLU A 115 19.07 5.47 -42.31
CA GLU A 115 19.90 6.24 -43.24
C GLU A 115 20.20 7.68 -42.77
N SER A 116 19.74 8.13 -41.60
CA SER A 116 20.02 9.49 -41.09
C SER A 116 21.08 9.54 -39.98
N ASN A 117 22.22 10.14 -40.29
CA ASN A 117 23.41 10.26 -39.44
C ASN A 117 23.23 11.25 -38.27
N SER A 118 22.64 10.81 -37.15
CA SER A 118 23.11 11.07 -35.77
C SER A 118 22.05 10.61 -34.75
N CYS A 119 22.33 9.57 -33.95
CA CYS A 119 21.48 9.23 -32.81
C CYS A 119 21.51 10.33 -31.74
N MET A 120 20.46 10.41 -30.94
CA MET A 120 20.39 11.19 -29.72
C MET A 120 21.56 10.82 -28.79
N PRO A 121 22.29 11.79 -28.21
CA PRO A 121 23.23 11.51 -27.14
C PRO A 121 22.54 10.73 -26.02
N VAL A 122 23.21 9.73 -25.46
CA VAL A 122 22.61 8.84 -24.47
C VAL A 122 22.02 9.59 -23.27
N ASP A 123 22.63 10.70 -22.86
CA ASP A 123 22.15 11.49 -21.72
C ASP A 123 20.83 12.20 -22.04
N GLU A 124 20.67 12.71 -23.27
CA GLU A 124 19.41 13.31 -23.76
C GLU A 124 18.30 12.24 -23.85
N LEU A 125 18.65 11.00 -24.22
CA LEU A 125 17.71 9.88 -24.27
C LEU A 125 17.25 9.43 -22.88
N MET A 126 18.17 9.36 -21.93
CA MET A 126 17.85 9.00 -20.54
C MET A 126 16.93 10.04 -19.91
N GLU A 127 17.21 11.34 -20.11
CA GLU A 127 16.34 12.43 -19.66
C GLU A 127 14.95 12.36 -20.30
N PHE A 128 14.89 12.00 -21.59
CA PHE A 128 13.63 11.83 -22.29
C PHE A 128 12.81 10.63 -21.78
N ILE A 129 13.46 9.50 -21.48
CA ILE A 129 12.80 8.33 -20.85
C ILE A 129 12.29 8.70 -19.46
N ASP A 130 13.08 9.43 -18.66
CA ASP A 130 12.69 9.88 -17.32
C ASP A 130 11.46 10.78 -17.36
N LEU A 131 11.43 11.73 -18.29
CA LEU A 131 10.28 12.61 -18.49
C LEU A 131 8.99 11.82 -18.82
N ILE A 132 9.09 10.77 -19.62
CA ILE A 132 7.93 9.92 -19.95
C ILE A 132 7.50 9.05 -18.77
N LEU A 133 8.44 8.50 -17.99
CA LEU A 133 8.12 7.72 -16.79
C LEU A 133 7.45 8.59 -15.72
N GLU A 134 7.92 9.83 -15.51
CA GLU A 134 7.26 10.79 -14.61
C GLU A 134 5.85 11.12 -15.08
N ASN A 135 5.70 11.41 -16.37
CA ASN A 135 4.42 11.62 -17.01
C ASN A 135 3.45 10.44 -16.77
N LEU A 136 3.91 9.19 -16.92
CA LEU A 136 3.12 7.99 -16.65
C LEU A 136 2.67 7.88 -15.18
N ALA A 137 3.58 8.13 -14.24
CA ALA A 137 3.27 8.12 -12.81
C ALA A 137 2.22 9.19 -12.44
N ASP A 138 2.33 10.38 -13.04
CA ASP A 138 1.40 11.48 -12.77
C ASP A 138 0.06 11.32 -13.47
N LEU A 139 -0.01 10.74 -14.67
CA LEU A 139 -1.29 10.40 -15.28
C LEU A 139 -2.04 9.37 -14.43
N THR A 140 -1.32 8.37 -13.92
CA THR A 140 -1.88 7.40 -12.95
C THR A 140 -2.41 8.12 -11.71
N THR A 141 -1.65 9.07 -11.15
CA THR A 141 -1.98 9.76 -9.90
C THR A 141 -3.10 10.80 -10.05
N VAL A 142 -3.05 11.65 -11.08
CA VAL A 142 -3.99 12.76 -11.32
C VAL A 142 -5.38 12.26 -11.74
N TYR A 143 -5.44 11.11 -12.42
CA TYR A 143 -6.67 10.51 -12.91
C TYR A 143 -7.19 9.34 -12.06
N LEU A 144 -6.77 9.22 -10.80
CA LEU A 144 -7.31 8.25 -9.81
C LEU A 144 -8.82 8.39 -9.53
N GLY A 145 -9.50 9.42 -10.06
CA GLY A 145 -10.97 9.50 -10.11
C GLY A 145 -11.62 8.85 -11.35
N ILE A 146 -10.84 8.45 -12.35
CA ILE A 146 -11.27 7.82 -13.62
C ILE A 146 -10.83 6.34 -13.70
N ILE A 147 -9.83 5.93 -12.90
CA ILE A 147 -9.31 4.54 -12.89
C ILE A 147 -10.37 3.49 -12.51
N ASP A 148 -11.40 3.84 -11.73
CA ASP A 148 -12.51 2.93 -11.42
C ASP A 148 -13.37 2.56 -12.68
N ASP A 149 -13.13 3.20 -13.83
CA ASP A 149 -13.95 3.06 -15.06
C ASP A 149 -13.11 2.89 -16.35
N MET A 150 -11.78 2.70 -16.23
CA MET A 150 -10.91 2.36 -17.37
C MET A 150 -10.98 0.87 -17.67
N ASP A 151 -10.99 0.51 -18.97
CA ASP A 151 -10.89 -0.88 -19.39
C ASP A 151 -9.63 -1.53 -18.78
N PRO A 152 -9.75 -2.64 -18.02
CA PRO A 152 -8.62 -3.35 -17.42
C PRO A 152 -7.52 -3.69 -18.42
N GLN A 153 -7.86 -3.87 -19.70
CA GLN A 153 -6.91 -4.13 -20.77
C GLN A 153 -5.99 -2.93 -21.05
N VAL A 154 -6.54 -1.71 -21.05
CA VAL A 154 -5.77 -0.48 -21.27
C VAL A 154 -4.84 -0.19 -20.09
N SER A 155 -5.30 -0.42 -18.86
CA SER A 155 -4.49 -0.29 -17.65
C SER A 155 -3.29 -1.24 -17.64
N ALA A 156 -3.52 -2.53 -17.96
CA ALA A 156 -2.44 -3.51 -18.07
C ALA A 156 -1.41 -3.14 -19.15
N GLN A 157 -1.85 -2.50 -20.24
CA GLN A 157 -0.97 -2.06 -21.32
C GLN A 157 -0.07 -0.88 -20.91
N PHE A 158 -0.58 0.08 -20.11
CA PHE A 158 0.25 1.16 -19.57
C PHE A 158 1.35 0.64 -18.65
N GLN A 159 1.01 -0.34 -17.80
CA GLN A 159 1.98 -0.97 -16.91
C GLN A 159 3.05 -1.73 -17.69
N ALA A 160 2.67 -2.45 -18.75
CA ALA A 160 3.61 -3.11 -19.64
C ALA A 160 4.56 -2.11 -20.33
N LEU A 161 4.06 -0.92 -20.69
CA LEU A 161 4.87 0.15 -21.27
C LEU A 161 5.86 0.74 -20.26
N GLU A 162 5.39 1.02 -19.05
CA GLU A 162 6.23 1.51 -17.95
C GLU A 162 7.35 0.52 -17.63
N ALA A 163 7.03 -0.78 -17.55
CA ALA A 163 8.01 -1.83 -17.32
C ALA A 163 9.05 -1.90 -18.45
N LYS A 164 8.62 -1.79 -19.71
CA LYS A 164 9.53 -1.73 -20.88
C LYS A 164 10.46 -0.51 -20.81
N LEU A 165 9.92 0.69 -20.60
CA LEU A 165 10.73 1.92 -20.51
C LEU A 165 11.72 1.86 -19.33
N THR A 166 11.29 1.32 -18.19
CA THR A 166 12.14 1.11 -17.01
C THR A 166 13.26 0.12 -17.30
N PHE A 167 12.98 -0.97 -18.02
CA PHE A 167 14.00 -1.90 -18.49
C PHE A 167 15.00 -1.21 -19.42
N LEU A 168 14.55 -0.43 -20.41
CA LEU A 168 15.42 0.33 -21.30
C LEU A 168 16.34 1.29 -20.54
N LYS A 169 15.75 2.07 -19.62
CA LYS A 169 16.46 3.01 -18.75
C LYS A 169 17.57 2.31 -17.97
N ASN A 170 17.31 1.14 -17.41
CA ASN A 170 18.28 0.43 -16.58
C ASN A 170 19.29 -0.40 -17.39
N PHE A 171 18.93 -0.80 -18.61
CA PHE A 171 19.81 -1.54 -19.52
C PHE A 171 20.95 -0.67 -20.05
N ILE A 172 20.70 0.61 -20.37
CA ILE A 172 21.71 1.53 -20.92
C ILE A 172 22.95 1.67 -20.01
N PRO A 173 22.82 2.03 -18.71
CA PRO A 173 23.97 2.08 -17.81
C PRO A 173 24.62 0.72 -17.58
N PHE A 174 23.82 -0.35 -17.54
CA PHE A 174 24.33 -1.72 -17.38
C PHE A 174 25.19 -2.16 -18.57
N ALA A 175 24.75 -1.87 -19.80
CA ALA A 175 25.51 -2.13 -21.02
C ALA A 175 26.87 -1.40 -20.99
N LYS A 176 26.85 -0.10 -20.67
CA LYS A 176 28.08 0.71 -20.50
C LYS A 176 29.01 0.11 -19.43
N LEU A 177 28.47 -0.34 -18.31
CA LEU A 177 29.22 -0.99 -17.22
C LEU A 177 29.91 -2.30 -17.68
N ARG A 178 29.29 -3.05 -18.60
CA ARG A 178 29.87 -4.28 -19.16
C ARG A 178 30.90 -4.03 -20.26
N GLY A 179 31.16 -2.77 -20.62
CA GLY A 179 32.31 -2.40 -21.44
C GLY A 179 32.08 -2.47 -22.95
N THR A 180 30.82 -2.42 -23.40
CA THR A 180 30.51 -1.99 -24.77
C THR A 180 30.75 -0.48 -24.83
N ALA A 181 31.93 -0.06 -25.29
CA ALA A 181 32.35 1.34 -25.27
C ALA A 181 31.35 2.27 -26.01
N ASP A 182 30.62 1.72 -26.98
CA ASP A 182 29.51 2.35 -27.67
C ASP A 182 28.29 1.40 -27.65
N ILE A 183 27.13 1.91 -27.23
CA ILE A 183 25.86 1.20 -27.43
C ILE A 183 25.61 1.19 -28.94
N PRO A 184 25.35 0.03 -29.57
CA PRO A 184 25.17 -0.02 -31.03
C PRO A 184 24.11 0.97 -31.48
N ALA A 185 24.41 1.74 -32.53
CA ALA A 185 23.53 2.80 -33.03
C ALA A 185 22.11 2.27 -33.36
N LEU A 186 22.02 1.01 -33.78
CA LEU A 186 20.75 0.31 -34.05
C LEU A 186 19.92 0.09 -32.76
N LEU A 187 20.57 -0.18 -31.62
CA LEU A 187 19.88 -0.31 -30.33
C LEU A 187 19.40 1.05 -29.81
N LEU A 188 20.21 2.10 -29.94
CA LEU A 188 19.80 3.47 -29.61
C LEU A 188 18.63 3.93 -30.51
N ALA A 189 18.66 3.63 -31.80
CA ALA A 189 17.56 3.92 -32.71
C ALA A 189 16.28 3.18 -32.31
N HIS A 190 16.38 1.93 -31.84
CA HIS A 190 15.23 1.21 -31.30
C HIS A 190 14.66 1.89 -30.05
N PHE A 191 15.52 2.31 -29.12
CA PHE A 191 15.08 2.98 -27.88
C PHE A 191 14.40 4.31 -28.18
N GLU A 192 14.94 5.08 -29.11
CA GLU A 192 14.32 6.32 -29.60
C GLU A 192 12.92 6.06 -30.17
N VAL A 193 12.73 5.02 -30.98
CA VAL A 193 11.41 4.68 -31.56
C VAL A 193 10.42 4.27 -30.48
N VAL A 194 10.83 3.42 -29.54
CA VAL A 194 9.97 3.00 -28.40
C VAL A 194 9.56 4.21 -27.56
N THR A 195 10.52 5.10 -27.29
CA THR A 195 10.32 6.29 -26.46
C THR A 195 9.43 7.33 -27.17
N LEU A 196 9.60 7.53 -28.48
CA LEU A 196 8.74 8.38 -29.30
C LEU A 196 7.29 7.86 -29.35
N ASN A 197 7.12 6.56 -29.59
CA ASN A 197 5.79 5.94 -29.64
C ASN A 197 5.11 5.98 -28.26
N ALA A 198 5.87 5.83 -27.17
CA ALA A 198 5.38 6.00 -25.81
C ALA A 198 4.90 7.43 -25.54
N ALA A 199 5.69 8.44 -25.92
CA ALA A 199 5.32 9.85 -25.78
C ALA A 199 4.06 10.20 -26.57
N HIS A 200 3.94 9.69 -27.80
CA HIS A 200 2.76 9.88 -28.63
C HIS A 200 1.52 9.26 -27.99
N LEU A 201 1.60 7.98 -27.60
CA LEU A 201 0.51 7.28 -26.93
C LEU A 201 0.07 8.02 -25.66
N PHE A 202 1.03 8.48 -24.87
CA PHE A 202 0.77 9.19 -23.63
C PHE A 202 0.08 10.54 -23.85
N TYR A 203 0.54 11.33 -24.82
CA TYR A 203 -0.12 12.59 -25.17
C TYR A 203 -1.57 12.34 -25.63
N MET A 204 -1.81 11.34 -26.47
CA MET A 204 -3.16 10.94 -26.87
C MET A 204 -4.04 10.64 -25.65
N CYS A 205 -3.55 9.82 -24.71
CA CYS A 205 -4.32 9.46 -23.53
C CYS A 205 -4.54 10.63 -22.55
N SER A 206 -3.62 11.59 -22.46
CA SER A 206 -3.79 12.77 -21.61
C SER A 206 -4.92 13.69 -22.07
N VAL A 207 -5.18 13.72 -23.38
CA VAL A 207 -6.22 14.60 -23.93
C VAL A 207 -7.60 13.94 -23.96
N TRP A 208 -7.70 12.68 -23.50
CA TRP A 208 -8.94 11.93 -23.36
C TRP A 208 -9.94 12.69 -22.48
N ASP A 209 -11.06 13.13 -23.08
CA ASP A 209 -12.20 13.68 -22.32
C ASP A 209 -13.27 12.61 -22.08
N GLY A 210 -14.12 12.77 -21.06
CA GLY A 210 -15.14 11.77 -20.69
C GLY A 210 -16.15 11.41 -21.79
N LYS A 211 -16.27 12.19 -22.87
CA LYS A 211 -17.13 11.91 -24.04
C LYS A 211 -16.43 11.09 -25.12
N GLU A 212 -15.10 11.19 -25.23
CA GLU A 212 -14.27 10.37 -26.14
C GLU A 212 -14.16 8.90 -25.66
N ARG A 213 -14.63 8.60 -24.43
CA ARG A 213 -14.51 7.30 -23.74
C ARG A 213 -15.18 6.11 -24.43
N HIS A 214 -16.06 6.37 -25.39
CA HIS A 214 -16.75 5.36 -26.20
C HIS A 214 -16.45 5.47 -27.70
N ASN A 215 -15.45 6.25 -28.11
CA ASN A 215 -15.07 6.36 -29.52
C ASN A 215 -14.22 5.15 -29.96
N PRO A 216 -14.72 4.26 -30.83
CA PRO A 216 -13.99 3.07 -31.28
C PRO A 216 -12.72 3.42 -32.07
N GLU A 217 -12.71 4.56 -32.76
CA GLU A 217 -11.55 5.03 -33.53
C GLU A 217 -10.39 5.38 -32.60
N PHE A 218 -10.69 6.00 -31.45
CA PHE A 218 -9.69 6.37 -30.46
C PHE A 218 -9.03 5.15 -29.81
N CYS A 219 -9.83 4.14 -29.44
CA CYS A 219 -9.32 2.86 -28.94
C CYS A 219 -8.48 2.12 -30.00
N SER A 220 -8.89 2.17 -31.27
CA SER A 220 -8.13 1.60 -32.39
C SER A 220 -6.78 2.30 -32.60
N MET A 221 -6.71 3.63 -32.45
CA MET A 221 -5.46 4.40 -32.55
C MET A 221 -4.49 4.06 -31.42
N ILE A 222 -4.99 3.93 -30.18
CA ILE A 222 -4.20 3.44 -29.03
C ILE A 222 -3.64 2.05 -29.32
N TYR A 223 -4.48 1.13 -29.81
CA TYR A 223 -4.07 -0.22 -30.16
C TYR A 223 -3.01 -0.25 -31.27
N GLU A 224 -3.16 0.57 -32.32
CA GLU A 224 -2.18 0.67 -33.41
C GLU A 224 -0.82 1.19 -32.93
N GLN A 225 -0.80 2.20 -32.05
CA GLN A 225 0.45 2.72 -31.46
C GLN A 225 1.10 1.69 -30.53
N GLN A 226 0.32 0.89 -29.81
CA GLN A 226 0.83 -0.21 -29.00
C GLN A 226 1.50 -1.30 -29.83
N GLN A 227 0.94 -1.63 -31.00
CA GLN A 227 1.56 -2.58 -31.93
C GLN A 227 2.92 -2.09 -32.45
N LYS A 228 3.16 -0.77 -32.50
CA LYS A 228 4.44 -0.16 -32.93
C LYS A 228 5.51 -0.15 -31.83
N ILE A 229 5.13 -0.32 -30.57
CA ILE A 229 6.04 -0.45 -29.42
C ILE A 229 6.56 -1.90 -29.28
N THR A 230 5.92 -2.85 -29.98
CA THR A 230 6.06 -4.28 -29.77
C THR A 230 6.91 -5.05 -30.80
N PRO A 231 7.16 -4.65 -32.05
CA PRO A 231 7.95 -5.48 -32.94
C PRO A 231 9.43 -5.27 -32.59
N ILE A 232 9.96 -6.17 -31.76
CA ILE A 232 11.41 -6.35 -31.66
C ILE A 232 11.81 -6.96 -33.00
N ASP A 233 12.40 -6.14 -33.88
CA ASP A 233 13.13 -6.64 -35.03
C ASP A 233 14.14 -7.69 -34.53
N PHE A 234 14.22 -8.84 -35.18
CA PHE A 234 15.18 -9.89 -34.87
C PHE A 234 16.61 -9.33 -34.70
N GLN A 235 16.96 -8.30 -35.48
CA GLN A 235 18.24 -7.61 -35.39
C GLN A 235 18.45 -6.87 -34.05
N VAL A 236 17.40 -6.29 -33.47
CA VAL A 236 17.45 -5.62 -32.16
C VAL A 236 17.65 -6.64 -31.04
N TYR A 237 16.98 -7.78 -31.13
CA TYR A 237 17.17 -8.88 -30.18
C TYR A 237 18.61 -9.41 -30.20
N GLU A 238 19.18 -9.64 -31.38
CA GLU A 238 20.58 -10.09 -31.49
C GLU A 238 21.54 -9.10 -30.82
N ILE A 239 21.27 -7.79 -30.92
CA ILE A 239 22.08 -6.78 -30.23
C ILE A 239 21.95 -6.85 -28.70
N TYR A 240 20.74 -7.03 -28.15
CA TYR A 240 20.58 -7.27 -26.71
C TYR A 240 21.41 -8.47 -26.26
N MET A 241 21.36 -9.54 -27.03
CA MET A 241 22.11 -10.76 -26.73
C MET A 241 23.62 -10.56 -26.86
N GLU A 242 24.11 -9.81 -27.84
CA GLU A 242 25.53 -9.45 -27.97
C GLU A 242 26.02 -8.67 -26.75
N VAL A 243 25.25 -7.67 -26.30
CA VAL A 243 25.59 -6.88 -25.11
C VAL A 243 25.59 -7.75 -23.85
N LEU A 244 24.60 -8.63 -23.69
CA LEU A 244 24.52 -9.53 -22.53
C LEU A 244 25.60 -10.62 -22.55
N ARG A 245 26.05 -11.07 -23.74
CA ARG A 245 27.19 -12.00 -23.90
C ARG A 245 28.55 -11.31 -23.72
N ALA A 246 28.60 -9.98 -23.83
CA ALA A 246 29.86 -9.24 -23.69
C ALA A 246 30.46 -9.41 -22.28
N SER A 247 31.76 -9.69 -22.25
CA SER A 247 32.55 -9.73 -21.02
C SER A 247 32.99 -8.32 -20.61
N ARG A 248 33.13 -8.08 -19.31
CA ARG A 248 33.55 -6.78 -18.76
C ARG A 248 34.87 -6.33 -19.38
N SER A 249 34.87 -5.18 -20.07
CA SER A 249 36.13 -4.60 -20.57
C SER A 249 36.94 -4.04 -19.40
N SER A 250 38.25 -4.31 -19.38
CA SER A 250 39.16 -3.92 -18.30
C SER A 250 39.43 -2.41 -18.17
N LYS A 251 38.68 -1.55 -18.88
CA LYS A 251 39.02 -0.13 -19.08
C LYS A 251 38.07 0.91 -18.46
N SER A 252 36.94 0.56 -17.82
CA SER A 252 36.04 1.59 -17.27
C SER A 252 36.46 2.07 -15.87
N LEU A 253 37.06 3.26 -15.81
CA LEU A 253 37.26 4.05 -14.58
C LEU A 253 35.93 4.70 -14.14
N HIS A 254 35.00 3.94 -13.54
CA HIS A 254 33.78 4.49 -12.94
C HIS A 254 33.74 4.29 -11.41
N ASN A 255 32.97 5.16 -10.74
CA ASN A 255 32.85 5.22 -9.29
C ASN A 255 32.14 3.97 -8.75
N ARG A 256 32.80 3.20 -7.88
CA ARG A 256 32.36 1.88 -7.37
C ARG A 256 30.95 1.84 -6.76
N MET A 257 30.48 2.93 -6.15
CA MET A 257 29.10 3.01 -5.64
C MET A 257 28.06 3.04 -6.77
N MET A 258 28.39 3.64 -7.91
CA MET A 258 27.51 3.70 -9.08
C MET A 258 27.36 2.32 -9.74
N ASP A 259 28.44 1.52 -9.82
CA ASP A 259 28.39 0.16 -10.39
C ASP A 259 27.38 -0.72 -9.64
N LYS A 260 27.35 -0.64 -8.32
CA LYS A 260 26.42 -1.39 -7.47
C LYS A 260 24.96 -0.97 -7.69
N GLN A 261 24.72 0.34 -7.81
CA GLN A 261 23.38 0.87 -8.09
C GLN A 261 22.88 0.47 -9.49
N ILE A 262 23.77 0.49 -10.49
CA ILE A 262 23.46 0.04 -11.85
C ILE A 262 23.06 -1.45 -11.85
N LEU A 263 23.84 -2.31 -11.18
CA LEU A 263 23.51 -3.73 -11.04
C LEU A 263 22.17 -3.94 -10.32
N ASN A 264 21.89 -3.20 -9.25
CA ASN A 264 20.63 -3.31 -8.52
C ASN A 264 19.44 -2.90 -9.39
N ASN A 265 19.54 -1.77 -10.07
CA ASN A 265 18.47 -1.26 -10.92
C ASN A 265 18.17 -2.22 -12.07
N PHE A 266 19.20 -2.77 -12.72
CA PHE A 266 19.01 -3.76 -13.77
C PHE A 266 18.41 -5.07 -13.24
N ASN A 267 18.85 -5.54 -12.07
CA ASN A 267 18.25 -6.71 -11.41
C ASN A 267 16.76 -6.49 -11.08
N ASP A 268 16.39 -5.32 -10.58
CA ASP A 268 14.98 -4.97 -10.33
C ASP A 268 14.15 -5.02 -11.63
N SER A 269 14.70 -4.58 -12.78
CA SER A 269 14.05 -4.73 -14.09
C SER A 269 13.89 -6.19 -14.53
N LEU A 270 14.92 -7.03 -14.37
CA LEU A 270 14.84 -8.46 -14.70
C LEU A 270 13.80 -9.20 -13.85
N ILE A 271 13.74 -8.90 -12.54
CA ILE A 271 12.72 -9.42 -11.63
C ILE A 271 11.32 -9.05 -12.12
N SER A 272 11.11 -7.80 -12.55
CA SER A 272 9.83 -7.34 -13.11
C SER A 272 9.46 -8.11 -14.38
N CYS A 273 10.38 -8.22 -15.34
CA CYS A 273 10.14 -8.93 -16.61
C CYS A 273 9.84 -10.42 -16.40
N LEU A 274 10.58 -11.08 -15.51
CA LEU A 274 10.36 -12.49 -15.18
C LEU A 274 9.01 -12.72 -14.49
N TRP A 275 8.58 -11.78 -13.65
CA TRP A 275 7.26 -11.84 -13.02
C TRP A 275 6.12 -11.76 -14.03
N GLU A 276 6.22 -10.86 -15.02
CA GLU A 276 5.23 -10.77 -16.09
C GLU A 276 5.10 -12.09 -16.88
N LEU A 277 6.22 -12.76 -17.15
CA LEU A 277 6.23 -14.09 -17.77
C LEU A 277 5.54 -15.14 -16.88
N LEU A 278 5.80 -15.13 -15.57
CA LEU A 278 5.14 -16.02 -14.60
C LEU A 278 3.63 -15.74 -14.49
N CYS A 279 3.17 -14.50 -14.66
CA CYS A 279 1.75 -14.17 -14.71
C CYS A 279 1.04 -14.76 -15.94
N CYS A 280 1.75 -14.93 -17.06
CA CYS A 280 1.24 -15.58 -18.28
C CYS A 280 1.22 -17.13 -18.20
N SER A 281 1.39 -17.71 -17.01
CA SER A 281 1.75 -19.13 -16.81
C SER A 281 0.84 -20.23 -17.36
N SER A 282 -0.36 -19.93 -17.89
CA SER A 282 -1.19 -20.95 -18.55
C SER A 282 -0.59 -21.46 -19.86
N SER A 283 0.42 -20.79 -20.41
CA SER A 283 1.04 -21.10 -21.71
C SER A 283 2.39 -21.83 -21.64
N PHE A 284 2.87 -22.14 -20.44
CA PHE A 284 4.16 -22.82 -20.20
C PHE A 284 3.96 -24.21 -19.58
N MET A 285 4.90 -25.13 -19.80
CA MET A 285 4.99 -26.40 -19.09
C MET A 285 5.31 -26.17 -17.60
N ASP A 286 4.72 -26.99 -16.72
CA ASP A 286 4.91 -26.87 -15.26
C ASP A 286 6.40 -26.89 -14.86
N SER A 287 7.21 -27.74 -15.49
CA SER A 287 8.67 -27.83 -15.22
C SER A 287 9.43 -26.55 -15.54
N LEU A 288 9.05 -25.83 -16.61
CA LEU A 288 9.66 -24.56 -16.99
C LEU A 288 9.22 -23.44 -16.05
N LYS A 289 7.97 -23.52 -15.55
CA LYS A 289 7.43 -22.62 -14.54
C LYS A 289 8.16 -22.75 -13.21
N ASP A 290 8.45 -23.99 -12.79
CA ASP A 290 9.24 -24.27 -11.58
C ASP A 290 10.64 -23.65 -11.68
N GLU A 291 11.33 -23.84 -12.81
CA GLU A 291 12.66 -23.26 -13.02
C GLU A 291 12.63 -21.72 -13.10
N MET A 292 11.60 -21.13 -13.69
CA MET A 292 11.40 -19.67 -13.69
C MET A 292 11.17 -19.14 -12.26
N GLN A 293 10.45 -19.86 -11.41
CA GLN A 293 10.27 -19.49 -10.00
C GLN A 293 11.58 -19.57 -9.22
N ILE A 294 12.42 -20.58 -9.49
CA ILE A 294 13.76 -20.70 -8.90
C ILE A 294 14.65 -19.52 -9.33
N LEU A 295 14.62 -19.15 -10.62
CA LEU A 295 15.37 -18.00 -11.14
C LEU A 295 14.89 -16.70 -10.48
N TYR A 296 13.58 -16.54 -10.31
CA TYR A 296 12.99 -15.39 -9.63
C TYR A 296 13.48 -15.26 -8.19
N ALA A 297 13.49 -16.35 -7.43
CA ALA A 297 14.06 -16.38 -6.08
C ALA A 297 15.57 -16.07 -6.09
N GLY A 298 16.29 -16.60 -7.08
CA GLY A 298 17.71 -16.35 -7.30
C GLY A 298 18.02 -14.87 -7.52
N LEU A 299 17.28 -14.19 -8.40
CA LEU A 299 17.45 -12.76 -8.65
C LEU A 299 17.13 -11.91 -7.40
N ARG A 300 16.12 -12.28 -6.61
CA ARG A 300 15.83 -11.62 -5.31
C ARG A 300 16.98 -11.79 -4.31
N PHE A 301 17.63 -12.95 -4.29
CA PHE A 301 18.83 -13.19 -3.49
C PHE A 301 20.00 -12.27 -3.93
N LEU A 302 20.23 -12.12 -5.24
CA LEU A 302 21.26 -11.17 -5.72
C LEU A 302 20.93 -9.73 -5.32
N ARG A 303 19.63 -9.36 -5.31
CA ARG A 303 19.17 -8.04 -4.89
C ARG A 303 19.47 -7.75 -3.42
N SER A 304 19.30 -8.71 -2.52
CA SER A 304 19.59 -8.47 -1.10
C SER A 304 21.07 -8.14 -0.90
N ILE A 305 21.97 -8.86 -1.58
CA ILE A 305 23.42 -8.59 -1.55
C ILE A 305 23.73 -7.18 -2.10
N LEU A 306 23.09 -6.80 -3.20
CA LEU A 306 23.25 -5.48 -3.82
C LEU A 306 22.67 -4.33 -2.98
N ARG A 307 21.87 -4.58 -1.94
CA ARG A 307 21.33 -3.54 -1.06
C ARG A 307 22.08 -3.37 0.27
N GLU A 308 22.94 -4.33 0.64
CA GLU A 308 23.75 -4.24 1.86
C GLU A 308 24.89 -3.22 1.74
N GLN A 309 25.13 -2.39 2.76
CA GLN A 309 26.22 -1.39 2.73
C GLN A 309 27.54 -2.00 3.22
N GLN A 310 28.36 -2.54 2.30
CA GLN A 310 29.72 -3.01 2.60
C GLN A 310 30.73 -2.55 1.54
N GLU A 311 31.93 -2.17 2.00
CA GLU A 311 32.98 -1.50 1.22
C GLU A 311 33.93 -2.45 0.43
N LYS A 312 33.75 -3.78 0.47
CA LYS A 312 34.69 -4.77 -0.13
C LYS A 312 34.00 -5.89 -0.93
N MET A 313 33.20 -5.54 -1.94
CA MET A 313 32.39 -6.51 -2.70
C MET A 313 32.70 -6.55 -4.21
N ASP A 314 33.85 -6.04 -4.65
CA ASP A 314 34.13 -5.84 -6.09
C ASP A 314 34.11 -7.16 -6.90
N GLU A 315 34.71 -8.24 -6.37
CA GLU A 315 34.68 -9.57 -7.01
C GLU A 315 33.26 -10.17 -7.02
N GLN A 316 32.47 -9.90 -5.98
CA GLN A 316 31.10 -10.40 -5.90
C GLN A 316 30.17 -9.65 -6.85
N ASN A 317 30.32 -8.33 -6.97
CA ASN A 317 29.57 -7.51 -7.91
C ASN A 317 29.84 -7.93 -9.37
N GLU A 318 31.07 -8.34 -9.68
CA GLU A 318 31.41 -8.87 -11.00
C GLU A 318 30.70 -10.21 -11.28
N LYS A 319 30.72 -11.14 -10.31
CA LYS A 319 29.97 -12.40 -10.38
C LYS A 319 28.46 -12.15 -10.51
N ILE A 320 27.90 -11.25 -9.71
CA ILE A 320 26.49 -10.84 -9.80
C ILE A 320 26.19 -10.29 -11.19
N GLY A 321 27.01 -9.40 -11.73
CA GLY A 321 26.82 -8.86 -13.09
C GLY A 321 26.78 -9.96 -14.16
N THR A 322 27.59 -11.00 -14.03
CA THR A 322 27.57 -12.15 -14.95
C THR A 322 26.29 -13.00 -14.79
N LEU A 323 25.82 -13.23 -13.56
CA LEU A 323 24.55 -13.92 -13.31
C LEU A 323 23.33 -13.12 -13.83
N LEU A 324 23.37 -11.78 -13.73
CA LEU A 324 22.35 -10.91 -14.33
C LEU A 324 22.38 -10.98 -15.86
N CYS A 325 23.56 -11.11 -16.47
CA CYS A 325 23.67 -11.36 -17.91
C CYS A 325 23.01 -12.70 -18.29
N GLU A 326 23.29 -13.79 -17.58
CA GLU A 326 22.68 -15.10 -17.83
C GLU A 326 21.14 -15.05 -17.72
N ALA A 327 20.62 -14.44 -16.66
CA ALA A 327 19.19 -14.23 -16.50
C ALA A 327 18.59 -13.33 -17.60
N GLY A 328 19.29 -12.27 -17.98
CA GLY A 328 18.90 -11.39 -19.08
C GLY A 328 18.81 -12.12 -20.42
N LEU A 329 19.78 -13.00 -20.73
CA LEU A 329 19.77 -13.81 -21.96
C LEU A 329 18.52 -14.69 -22.06
N ILE A 330 18.06 -15.21 -20.93
CA ILE A 330 16.83 -16.01 -20.85
C ILE A 330 15.61 -15.11 -21.03
N ILE A 331 15.49 -14.05 -20.22
CA ILE A 331 14.31 -13.17 -20.20
C ILE A 331 14.09 -12.47 -21.54
N CYS A 332 15.16 -12.12 -22.24
CA CYS A 332 15.08 -11.44 -23.54
C CYS A 332 14.78 -12.39 -24.72
N LEU A 333 14.80 -13.72 -24.53
CA LEU A 333 14.68 -14.72 -25.60
C LEU A 333 13.39 -14.50 -26.44
N PRO A 334 13.45 -14.54 -27.80
CA PRO A 334 12.33 -14.12 -28.65
C PRO A 334 11.16 -15.09 -28.52
N SER A 335 11.48 -16.36 -28.27
CA SER A 335 10.51 -17.43 -28.09
C SER A 335 9.67 -17.23 -26.81
N LEU A 336 10.24 -16.70 -25.72
CA LEU A 336 9.48 -16.32 -24.51
C LEU A 336 8.61 -15.08 -24.74
N ASN A 337 9.10 -14.11 -25.52
CA ASN A 337 8.31 -12.92 -25.89
C ASN A 337 7.08 -13.29 -26.76
N ARG A 338 7.22 -14.24 -27.70
CA ARG A 338 6.08 -14.75 -28.50
C ARG A 338 5.00 -15.44 -27.65
N VAL A 339 5.41 -16.08 -26.55
CA VAL A 339 4.47 -16.67 -25.58
C VAL A 339 3.73 -15.59 -24.80
N LYS A 340 4.45 -14.54 -24.35
CA LYS A 340 3.87 -13.36 -23.69
C LYS A 340 2.82 -12.66 -24.56
N GLU A 341 3.01 -12.67 -25.88
CA GLU A 341 2.09 -12.09 -26.87
C GLU A 341 0.93 -13.03 -27.27
N GLY A 342 0.83 -14.22 -26.68
CA GLY A 342 -0.23 -15.19 -26.96
C GLY A 342 -0.17 -15.81 -28.35
N GLN A 343 0.96 -15.68 -29.06
CA GLN A 343 1.11 -16.14 -30.45
C GLN A 343 1.36 -17.64 -30.56
N VAL A 344 1.95 -18.29 -29.53
CA VAL A 344 2.32 -19.71 -29.54
C VAL A 344 2.17 -20.33 -28.15
N SER A 345 1.65 -21.56 -28.06
CA SER A 345 1.73 -22.39 -26.84
C SER A 345 3.08 -23.08 -26.75
N PHE A 346 3.79 -22.94 -25.64
CA PHE A 346 5.14 -23.47 -25.47
C PHE A 346 5.10 -24.95 -25.02
N SER A 347 4.72 -25.85 -25.93
CA SER A 347 4.72 -27.29 -25.67
C SER A 347 5.52 -28.02 -26.76
N GLU A 348 6.57 -28.72 -26.34
CA GLU A 348 7.35 -29.71 -27.13
C GLU A 348 8.16 -29.17 -28.34
N SER A 349 8.68 -27.93 -28.28
CA SER A 349 9.67 -27.44 -29.26
C SER A 349 11.11 -27.60 -28.74
N THR A 350 12.08 -27.79 -29.65
CA THR A 350 13.52 -27.79 -29.31
C THR A 350 13.96 -26.49 -28.63
N GLU A 351 13.28 -25.38 -28.95
CA GLU A 351 13.50 -24.06 -28.33
C GLU A 351 13.09 -24.04 -26.85
N ALA A 352 12.04 -24.78 -26.47
CA ALA A 352 11.60 -24.89 -25.08
C ALA A 352 12.58 -25.70 -24.23
N LEU A 353 13.16 -26.76 -24.80
CA LEU A 353 14.19 -27.56 -24.12
C LEU A 353 15.47 -26.73 -23.91
N ASN A 354 15.91 -25.98 -24.92
CA ASN A 354 17.05 -25.07 -24.78
C ASN A 354 16.81 -24.00 -23.71
N CYS A 355 15.60 -23.44 -23.64
CA CYS A 355 15.24 -22.46 -22.62
C CYS A 355 15.25 -23.08 -21.22
N TYR A 356 14.74 -24.31 -21.07
CA TYR A 356 14.79 -25.06 -19.82
C TYR A 356 16.23 -25.29 -19.36
N ASP A 357 17.10 -25.75 -20.27
CA ASP A 357 18.51 -25.98 -19.96
C ASP A 357 19.23 -24.69 -19.55
N MET A 358 18.96 -23.57 -20.23
CA MET A 358 19.51 -22.26 -19.84
C MET A 358 19.04 -21.83 -18.45
N LEU A 359 17.76 -22.00 -18.13
CA LEU A 359 17.18 -21.72 -16.82
C LEU A 359 17.85 -22.57 -15.72
N ALA A 360 17.88 -23.90 -15.91
CA ALA A 360 18.45 -24.83 -14.95
C ALA A 360 19.94 -24.53 -14.70
N ASN A 361 20.72 -24.26 -15.75
CA ASN A 361 22.13 -23.90 -15.63
C ASN A 361 22.33 -22.58 -14.87
N THR A 362 21.55 -21.54 -15.19
CA THR A 362 21.62 -20.25 -14.49
C THR A 362 21.25 -20.42 -13.01
N ASN A 363 20.23 -21.23 -12.71
CA ASN A 363 19.84 -21.56 -11.35
C ASN A 363 20.95 -22.28 -10.57
N ILE A 364 21.66 -23.21 -11.22
CA ILE A 364 22.84 -23.88 -10.65
C ILE A 364 23.96 -22.87 -10.38
N HIS A 365 24.22 -21.94 -11.29
CA HIS A 365 25.25 -20.91 -11.10
C HIS A 365 24.92 -19.96 -9.94
N ILE A 366 23.66 -19.51 -9.83
CA ILE A 366 23.20 -18.68 -8.70
C ILE A 366 23.33 -19.46 -7.39
N LYS A 367 22.95 -20.74 -7.38
CA LYS A 367 23.09 -21.61 -6.21
C LYS A 367 24.55 -21.78 -5.79
N HIS A 368 25.45 -22.07 -6.74
CA HIS A 368 26.87 -22.20 -6.46
C HIS A 368 27.47 -20.88 -5.94
N PHE A 369 27.08 -19.73 -6.50
CA PHE A 369 27.48 -18.42 -6.00
C PHE A 369 26.99 -18.18 -4.57
N LYS A 370 25.74 -18.55 -4.27
CA LYS A 370 25.18 -18.51 -2.93
C LYS A 370 25.96 -19.39 -1.94
N ASP A 371 26.32 -20.61 -2.34
CA ASP A 371 27.10 -21.53 -1.51
C ASP A 371 28.52 -20.99 -1.25
N GLN A 372 29.16 -20.37 -2.25
CA GLN A 372 30.45 -19.69 -2.09
C GLN A 372 30.39 -18.54 -1.08
N ILE A 373 29.32 -17.75 -1.11
CA ILE A 373 29.13 -16.64 -0.17
C ILE A 373 28.82 -17.16 1.23
N SER A 374 28.02 -18.22 1.34
CA SER A 374 27.62 -18.83 2.63
C SER A 374 28.78 -19.55 3.34
N GLY A 375 29.80 -20.02 2.59
CA GLY A 375 31.01 -20.66 3.13
C GLY A 375 32.13 -19.69 3.52
N SER A 376 32.02 -18.40 3.17
CA SER A 376 32.89 -17.33 3.70
C SER A 376 32.29 -16.89 5.04
N SER A 377 33.09 -16.75 6.11
CA SER A 377 32.64 -16.44 7.47
C SER A 377 32.08 -15.00 7.65
N ILE A 378 31.43 -14.45 6.63
CA ILE A 378 30.92 -13.08 6.55
C ILE A 378 29.39 -13.06 6.40
N ILE A 379 28.72 -14.13 5.93
CA ILE A 379 27.26 -14.14 5.74
C ILE A 379 26.65 -15.50 6.11
N GLU A 380 26.45 -15.73 7.41
CA GLU A 380 25.77 -16.94 7.95
C GLU A 380 24.23 -16.81 8.03
N SER A 381 23.63 -15.79 7.40
CA SER A 381 22.21 -15.44 7.64
C SER A 381 21.30 -15.37 6.41
N LEU A 382 21.54 -16.12 5.33
CA LEU A 382 20.56 -16.25 4.25
C LEU A 382 19.98 -17.67 4.10
N PRO A 383 18.65 -17.81 3.91
CA PRO A 383 17.97 -19.10 3.98
C PRO A 383 18.32 -20.01 2.80
N SER A 384 18.55 -21.29 3.06
CA SER A 384 18.78 -22.33 2.05
C SER A 384 17.47 -22.71 1.32
N PHE A 385 17.60 -23.20 0.07
CA PHE A 385 16.49 -23.47 -0.85
C PHE A 385 15.52 -24.61 -0.43
N HIS A 386 15.66 -25.21 0.77
CA HIS A 386 14.89 -26.42 1.14
C HIS A 386 14.24 -26.43 2.53
N SER A 387 14.10 -25.30 3.24
CA SER A 387 13.36 -25.29 4.52
C SER A 387 12.07 -24.48 4.44
N LEU A 388 11.05 -25.06 3.81
CA LEU A 388 9.64 -24.61 3.82
C LEU A 388 8.89 -25.05 5.09
N ARG A 389 9.50 -24.88 6.27
CA ARG A 389 8.77 -24.99 7.54
C ARG A 389 9.47 -24.20 8.64
N ALA A 390 8.81 -23.12 9.04
CA ALA A 390 9.16 -22.14 10.08
C ALA A 390 10.39 -21.26 9.79
N PRO A 391 10.25 -19.92 9.78
CA PRO A 391 11.39 -19.03 9.83
C PRO A 391 11.95 -19.00 11.25
N GLU A 392 13.13 -19.59 11.48
CA GLU A 392 13.99 -19.18 12.60
C GLU A 392 14.57 -17.80 12.26
N ILE A 393 13.93 -16.77 12.81
CA ILE A 393 14.34 -15.36 12.69
C ILE A 393 15.67 -15.21 13.45
N SER A 394 16.78 -15.32 12.74
CA SER A 394 18.09 -14.94 13.23
C SER A 394 18.15 -13.42 13.42
N LYS A 395 18.86 -13.05 14.50
CA LYS A 395 18.91 -11.72 15.13
C LYS A 395 19.49 -10.65 14.21
N THR A 396 18.71 -10.10 13.28
CA THR A 396 18.97 -8.76 12.68
C THR A 396 17.77 -8.26 11.86
N SER A 397 16.58 -8.16 12.48
CA SER A 397 15.55 -7.25 11.98
C SER A 397 16.01 -5.82 12.25
N SER A 398 16.79 -5.28 11.32
CA SER A 398 17.19 -3.87 11.29
C SER A 398 16.28 -3.05 10.35
N HIS A 399 15.05 -3.52 10.10
CA HIS A 399 13.94 -2.58 9.94
C HIS A 399 13.54 -2.08 11.33
N ILE A 400 14.46 -1.31 11.91
CA ILE A 400 14.12 -0.27 12.87
C ILE A 400 13.01 0.54 12.20
N LEU A 401 11.78 0.43 12.71
CA LEU A 401 10.80 1.52 12.70
C LEU A 401 11.62 2.80 12.84
N SER A 402 11.78 3.55 11.74
CA SER A 402 12.64 4.71 11.62
C SER A 402 12.70 5.43 12.97
N LYS A 403 13.90 5.53 13.58
CA LYS A 403 14.12 6.24 14.84
C LYS A 403 13.22 7.48 14.87
N GLY A 404 12.15 7.46 15.67
CA GLY A 404 11.30 8.61 15.93
C GLY A 404 9.85 8.62 15.44
N LYS A 405 9.31 7.61 14.73
CA LYS A 405 7.85 7.58 14.42
C LYS A 405 7.12 6.49 15.17
N MET A 406 6.24 6.90 16.10
CA MET A 406 5.22 6.01 16.68
C MET A 406 4.41 5.36 15.54
N PRO A 407 4.03 4.06 15.63
CA PRO A 407 2.94 3.57 14.81
C PRO A 407 1.76 4.52 15.04
N ILE A 408 1.33 5.16 13.94
CA ILE A 408 0.38 6.26 13.98
C ILE A 408 -0.89 5.74 14.65
N ALA A 409 -1.20 6.28 15.83
CA ALA A 409 -2.38 5.97 16.63
C ALA A 409 -3.69 6.52 16.02
N HIS A 410 -3.77 6.62 14.69
CA HIS A 410 -5.04 6.77 14.01
C HIS A 410 -5.63 5.37 13.88
N GLU A 411 -6.75 5.11 14.55
CA GLU A 411 -7.64 4.00 14.22
C GLU A 411 -7.97 4.15 12.72
N VAL A 412 -7.22 3.46 11.86
CA VAL A 412 -7.49 3.41 10.42
C VAL A 412 -8.87 2.81 10.26
N MET A 413 -9.82 3.63 9.83
CA MET A 413 -11.21 3.26 9.70
C MET A 413 -11.57 3.23 8.21
N VAL A 414 -12.13 2.10 7.77
CA VAL A 414 -12.52 1.83 6.39
C VAL A 414 -13.93 1.23 6.40
N GLY A 415 -14.78 1.63 5.46
CA GLY A 415 -16.00 0.88 5.14
C GLY A 415 -17.15 0.92 6.16
N LEU A 416 -17.20 1.95 7.03
CA LEU A 416 -18.26 2.11 8.03
C LEU A 416 -19.04 3.41 7.89
N ASP A 417 -18.83 4.17 6.81
CA ASP A 417 -19.50 5.47 6.61
C ASP A 417 -21.00 5.32 6.38
N ASP A 418 -21.43 4.31 5.62
CA ASP A 418 -22.83 4.01 5.36
C ASP A 418 -23.55 3.51 6.63
N GLU A 419 -22.92 2.62 7.39
CA GLU A 419 -23.45 2.13 8.67
C GLU A 419 -23.55 3.27 9.69
N ALA A 420 -22.52 4.13 9.76
CA ALA A 420 -22.52 5.28 10.66
C ALA A 420 -23.59 6.29 10.29
N ALA A 421 -23.80 6.58 9.01
CA ALA A 421 -24.87 7.47 8.56
C ALA A 421 -26.25 6.98 9.04
N LYS A 422 -26.54 5.68 8.91
CA LYS A 422 -27.82 5.08 9.38
C LYS A 422 -28.00 5.24 10.89
N VAL A 423 -26.95 5.02 11.67
CA VAL A 423 -27.01 5.18 13.13
C VAL A 423 -27.15 6.66 13.50
N ILE A 424 -26.37 7.56 12.89
CA ILE A 424 -26.44 9.02 13.13
C ILE A 424 -27.84 9.55 12.83
N GLU A 425 -28.41 9.19 11.68
CA GLU A 425 -29.76 9.59 11.28
C GLU A 425 -30.78 9.21 12.37
N ARG A 426 -30.72 7.97 12.86
CA ARG A 426 -31.60 7.50 13.93
C ARG A 426 -31.39 8.21 15.26
N LEU A 427 -30.14 8.53 15.61
CA LEU A 427 -29.85 9.28 16.83
C LEU A 427 -30.42 10.70 16.78
N ILE A 428 -30.36 11.35 15.62
CA ILE A 428 -30.75 12.75 15.44
C ILE A 428 -32.26 12.88 15.24
N TRP A 429 -32.83 12.07 14.34
CA TRP A 429 -34.19 12.18 13.82
C TRP A 429 -35.16 11.09 14.35
N GLY A 430 -34.70 10.22 15.25
CA GLY A 430 -35.57 9.24 15.90
C GLY A 430 -36.64 9.87 16.83
N PRO A 431 -37.35 9.05 17.63
CA PRO A 431 -38.47 9.51 18.45
C PRO A 431 -38.07 10.53 19.53
N GLU A 432 -39.04 11.30 20.03
CA GLU A 432 -38.83 12.23 21.14
C GLU A 432 -38.60 11.51 22.47
N GLN A 433 -39.21 10.34 22.65
CA GLN A 433 -38.96 9.48 23.80
C GLN A 433 -37.51 8.97 23.81
N VAL A 434 -37.06 8.54 24.99
CA VAL A 434 -35.80 7.81 25.12
C VAL A 434 -35.85 6.55 24.26
N GLU A 435 -34.78 6.28 23.52
CA GLU A 435 -34.64 5.05 22.73
C GLU A 435 -33.26 4.43 22.96
N ILE A 436 -33.23 3.12 23.19
CA ILE A 436 -32.04 2.27 23.14
C ILE A 436 -31.86 1.84 21.68
N VAL A 437 -30.73 2.23 21.10
CA VAL A 437 -30.28 1.88 19.76
C VAL A 437 -29.24 0.75 19.89
N PRO A 438 -29.63 -0.52 19.63
CA PRO A 438 -28.72 -1.64 19.75
C PRO A 438 -27.87 -1.78 18.50
N ILE A 439 -26.56 -1.83 18.63
CA ILE A 439 -25.60 -2.21 17.59
C ILE A 439 -25.17 -3.65 17.89
N VAL A 440 -25.61 -4.58 17.05
CA VAL A 440 -25.47 -6.02 17.27
C VAL A 440 -24.59 -6.64 16.20
N GLY A 441 -23.75 -7.60 16.59
CA GLY A 441 -22.90 -8.34 15.67
C GLY A 441 -21.87 -9.20 16.40
N MET A 442 -21.27 -10.14 15.69
CA MET A 442 -20.28 -11.06 16.28
C MET A 442 -19.04 -10.33 16.84
N ALA A 443 -18.23 -11.06 17.61
CA ALA A 443 -16.97 -10.58 18.15
C ALA A 443 -16.01 -10.14 17.02
N GLY A 444 -15.24 -9.07 17.23
CA GLY A 444 -14.28 -8.56 16.23
C GLY A 444 -14.87 -7.85 15.01
N LEU A 445 -16.20 -7.69 14.91
CA LEU A 445 -16.90 -7.06 13.78
C LEU A 445 -16.81 -5.52 13.75
N GLY A 446 -16.27 -4.89 14.80
CA GLY A 446 -16.10 -3.43 14.85
C GLY A 446 -17.27 -2.63 15.45
N LYS A 447 -18.12 -3.25 16.28
CA LYS A 447 -19.25 -2.58 16.95
C LYS A 447 -18.82 -1.35 17.76
N THR A 448 -17.83 -1.52 18.63
CA THR A 448 -17.25 -0.45 19.44
C THR A 448 -16.64 0.64 18.57
N THR A 449 -16.02 0.27 17.45
CA THR A 449 -15.44 1.20 16.46
C THR A 449 -16.52 2.04 15.78
N LEU A 450 -17.63 1.43 15.37
CA LEU A 450 -18.79 2.15 14.82
C LEU A 450 -19.38 3.09 15.87
N ALA A 451 -19.59 2.62 17.10
CA ALA A 451 -20.12 3.44 18.19
C ALA A 451 -19.21 4.64 18.49
N LYS A 452 -17.88 4.46 18.51
CA LYS A 452 -16.91 5.56 18.66
C LYS A 452 -17.00 6.56 17.50
N LYS A 453 -17.12 6.09 16.26
CA LYS A 453 -17.24 6.96 15.08
C LYS A 453 -18.46 7.86 15.20
N VAL A 454 -19.62 7.25 15.47
CA VAL A 454 -20.90 7.94 15.63
C VAL A 454 -20.87 8.89 16.84
N TYR A 455 -20.35 8.44 17.98
CA TYR A 455 -20.26 9.24 19.20
C TYR A 455 -19.45 10.53 18.98
N ASN A 456 -18.41 10.48 18.14
CA ASN A 456 -17.52 11.61 17.84
C ASN A 456 -17.92 12.39 16.58
N ASP A 457 -19.03 12.05 15.92
CA ASP A 457 -19.51 12.79 14.75
C ASP A 457 -19.94 14.21 15.13
N SER A 458 -19.63 15.19 14.27
CA SER A 458 -19.93 16.60 14.54
C SER A 458 -21.43 16.87 14.71
N SER A 459 -22.27 16.16 13.96
CA SER A 459 -23.73 16.28 14.03
C SER A 459 -24.26 15.73 15.36
N VAL A 460 -23.68 14.64 15.84
CA VAL A 460 -23.99 14.06 17.16
C VAL A 460 -23.49 14.97 18.28
N ILE A 461 -22.27 15.52 18.16
CA ILE A 461 -21.71 16.48 19.13
C ILE A 461 -22.64 17.70 19.30
N CYS A 462 -23.17 18.24 18.21
CA CYS A 462 -24.01 19.44 18.25
C CYS A 462 -25.43 19.18 18.78
N ASN A 463 -25.95 17.96 18.65
CA ASN A 463 -27.34 17.65 19.00
C ASN A 463 -27.53 17.18 20.45
N PHE A 464 -26.49 16.69 21.12
CA PHE A 464 -26.60 16.18 22.49
C PHE A 464 -25.87 17.06 23.50
N HIS A 465 -26.61 17.60 24.48
CA HIS A 465 -26.05 18.44 25.55
C HIS A 465 -25.06 17.67 26.45
N ILE A 466 -25.32 16.37 26.63
CA ILE A 466 -24.51 15.46 27.44
C ILE A 466 -24.25 14.22 26.62
N ARG A 467 -22.98 13.80 26.57
CA ARG A 467 -22.55 12.55 25.95
C ARG A 467 -21.69 11.78 26.96
N LEU A 468 -22.10 10.57 27.32
CA LEU A 468 -21.38 9.72 28.27
C LEU A 468 -21.07 8.36 27.64
N TRP A 469 -20.00 7.73 28.09
CA TRP A 469 -19.52 6.43 27.62
C TRP A 469 -19.07 5.57 28.80
N CYS A 470 -19.54 4.33 28.86
CA CYS A 470 -19.01 3.29 29.74
C CYS A 470 -18.87 1.97 28.99
N THR A 471 -17.89 1.18 29.43
CA THR A 471 -17.67 -0.19 28.96
C THR A 471 -18.09 -1.13 30.08
N VAL A 472 -18.92 -2.11 29.75
CA VAL A 472 -19.52 -3.05 30.69
C VAL A 472 -18.71 -4.35 30.65
N SER A 473 -18.09 -4.72 31.77
CA SER A 473 -17.45 -6.04 31.89
C SER A 473 -18.49 -7.14 32.11
N GLN A 474 -18.15 -8.38 31.73
CA GLN A 474 -19.02 -9.54 31.97
C GLN A 474 -19.37 -9.71 33.46
N GLU A 475 -18.36 -9.58 34.33
CA GLU A 475 -18.53 -9.41 35.77
C GLU A 475 -18.44 -7.91 36.10
N PHE A 476 -19.58 -7.20 36.10
CA PHE A 476 -19.60 -5.76 36.40
C PHE A 476 -19.87 -5.48 37.88
N ASN A 477 -19.22 -4.44 38.40
CA ASN A 477 -19.57 -3.85 39.69
C ASN A 477 -20.34 -2.55 39.46
N MET A 478 -21.57 -2.49 39.96
CA MET A 478 -22.51 -1.40 39.69
C MET A 478 -21.98 -0.02 40.12
N LYS A 479 -21.43 0.08 41.34
CA LYS A 479 -20.76 1.30 41.81
C LYS A 479 -19.64 1.77 40.88
N SER A 480 -18.80 0.84 40.41
CA SER A 480 -17.69 1.16 39.50
C SER A 480 -18.19 1.64 38.13
N LEU A 481 -19.26 1.03 37.62
CA LEU A 481 -19.90 1.40 36.36
C LEU A 481 -20.51 2.81 36.44
N LEU A 482 -21.24 3.13 37.52
CA LEU A 482 -21.81 4.47 37.73
C LEU A 482 -20.73 5.55 37.81
N ILE A 483 -19.63 5.28 38.52
CA ILE A 483 -18.50 6.21 38.60
C ILE A 483 -17.87 6.42 37.21
N GLN A 484 -17.75 5.36 36.41
CA GLN A 484 -17.24 5.44 35.04
C GLN A 484 -18.14 6.33 34.16
N ILE A 485 -19.47 6.13 34.20
CA ILE A 485 -20.45 6.94 33.48
C ILE A 485 -20.34 8.41 33.89
N LEU A 486 -20.36 8.69 35.20
CA LEU A 486 -20.31 10.05 35.75
C LEU A 486 -18.98 10.77 35.48
N CYS A 487 -17.88 10.05 35.25
CA CYS A 487 -16.57 10.66 34.99
C CYS A 487 -16.21 10.67 33.49
N SER A 488 -17.07 10.14 32.63
CA SER A 488 -16.77 9.87 31.22
C SER A 488 -16.41 11.12 30.40
N ASP A 489 -17.06 12.25 30.66
CA ASP A 489 -16.83 13.51 29.94
C ASP A 489 -15.61 14.30 30.44
N GLY A 490 -14.83 13.75 31.37
CA GLY A 490 -13.60 14.34 31.91
C GLY A 490 -13.79 15.55 32.84
N LYS A 491 -14.97 16.20 32.83
CA LYS A 491 -15.26 17.41 33.62
C LYS A 491 -15.21 17.16 35.13
N ARG A 492 -15.57 15.94 35.55
CA ARG A 492 -15.64 15.53 36.97
C ARG A 492 -14.49 14.64 37.44
N LEU A 493 -13.39 14.55 36.68
CA LEU A 493 -12.25 13.72 37.08
C LEU A 493 -11.65 14.11 38.45
N ARG A 494 -11.80 15.38 38.85
CA ARG A 494 -11.37 15.90 40.15
C ARG A 494 -12.27 15.44 41.32
N MET A 495 -13.51 15.05 41.04
CA MET A 495 -14.51 14.62 42.04
C MET A 495 -14.58 13.10 42.20
N VAL A 496 -13.73 12.33 41.51
CA VAL A 496 -13.72 10.85 41.60
C VAL A 496 -13.59 10.35 43.04
N LYS A 497 -12.80 11.04 43.87
CA LYS A 497 -12.63 10.68 45.29
C LYS A 497 -13.92 10.86 46.09
N GLU A 498 -14.68 11.92 45.80
CA GLU A 498 -15.96 12.21 46.45
C GLU A 498 -17.01 11.18 46.00
N LEU A 499 -17.08 10.90 44.71
CA LEU A 499 -17.99 9.89 44.14
C LEU A 499 -17.72 8.48 44.68
N LYS A 500 -16.46 8.15 44.97
CA LYS A 500 -16.10 6.85 45.59
C LYS A 500 -16.66 6.68 47.00
N ASN A 501 -16.93 7.77 47.72
CA ASN A 501 -17.50 7.71 49.06
C ASN A 501 -19.03 7.54 49.05
N LEU A 502 -19.68 7.86 47.93
CA LEU A 502 -21.13 7.68 47.77
C LEU A 502 -21.52 6.20 47.67
N ASN A 503 -22.71 5.87 48.15
CA ASN A 503 -23.32 4.57 47.92
C ASN A 503 -23.98 4.49 46.53
N GLU A 504 -24.44 3.32 46.13
CA GLU A 504 -25.00 3.10 44.79
C GLU A 504 -26.26 3.92 44.53
N HIS A 505 -27.15 4.07 45.52
CA HIS A 505 -28.37 4.88 45.39
C HIS A 505 -28.05 6.37 45.21
N GLU A 506 -27.06 6.89 45.94
CA GLU A 506 -26.58 8.27 45.79
C GLU A 506 -25.99 8.50 44.40
N LEU A 507 -25.23 7.53 43.87
CA LEU A 507 -24.65 7.61 42.52
C LEU A 507 -25.71 7.55 41.42
N LEU A 508 -26.73 6.71 41.58
CA LEU A 508 -27.89 6.66 40.68
C LEU A 508 -28.63 8.00 40.68
N HIS A 509 -28.88 8.56 41.87
CA HIS A 509 -29.51 9.88 42.00
C HIS A 509 -28.66 10.99 41.35
N GLU A 510 -27.34 10.97 41.54
CA GLU A 510 -26.45 11.94 40.90
C GLU A 510 -26.46 11.83 39.36
N LEU A 511 -26.52 10.61 38.82
CA LEU A 511 -26.67 10.38 37.38
C LEU A 511 -28.02 10.92 36.89
N TYR A 512 -29.11 10.63 37.60
CA TYR A 512 -30.43 11.15 37.28
C TYR A 512 -30.45 12.69 37.23
N GLN A 513 -29.95 13.36 38.26
CA GLN A 513 -29.93 14.83 38.33
C GLN A 513 -29.12 15.44 37.19
N ARG A 514 -28.04 14.77 36.77
CA ARG A 514 -27.22 15.22 35.66
C ARG A 514 -27.93 15.10 34.32
N LEU A 515 -28.68 14.03 34.10
CA LEU A 515 -29.38 13.77 32.84
C LEU A 515 -30.71 14.54 32.74
N LYS A 516 -31.35 14.82 33.89
CA LYS A 516 -32.59 15.58 33.98
C LYS A 516 -32.48 16.92 33.25
N THR A 517 -33.54 17.35 32.59
CA THR A 517 -33.61 18.57 31.78
C THR A 517 -32.80 18.58 30.47
N LYS A 518 -31.95 17.57 30.21
CA LYS A 518 -31.01 17.56 29.07
C LYS A 518 -31.37 16.49 28.03
N ARG A 519 -31.09 16.81 26.76
CA ARG A 519 -30.97 15.78 25.71
C ARG A 519 -29.61 15.09 25.85
N TYR A 520 -29.61 13.80 26.15
CA TYR A 520 -28.39 13.03 26.43
C TYR A 520 -28.19 11.87 25.46
N LEU A 521 -26.92 11.53 25.24
CA LEU A 521 -26.48 10.30 24.58
C LEU A 521 -25.61 9.52 25.57
N VAL A 522 -25.96 8.27 25.86
CA VAL A 522 -25.14 7.39 26.72
C VAL A 522 -24.80 6.11 25.98
N VAL A 523 -23.51 5.77 25.91
CA VAL A 523 -23.04 4.54 25.28
C VAL A 523 -22.69 3.51 26.35
N PHE A 524 -23.32 2.35 26.27
CA PHE A 524 -22.97 1.13 26.99
C PHE A 524 -22.28 0.19 26.01
N ASP A 525 -20.96 0.18 26.10
CA ASP A 525 -20.08 -0.64 25.28
C ASP A 525 -19.96 -2.04 25.88
N ASP A 526 -19.96 -3.06 25.02
CA ASP A 526 -19.94 -4.50 25.30
C ASP A 526 -20.94 -5.04 26.35
N VAL A 527 -22.24 -4.87 26.12
CA VAL A 527 -23.29 -5.35 27.04
C VAL A 527 -23.56 -6.85 26.84
N TRP A 528 -23.34 -7.64 27.88
CA TRP A 528 -23.56 -9.10 27.90
C TRP A 528 -24.97 -9.52 28.34
N ASP A 529 -25.49 -8.85 29.38
CA ASP A 529 -26.76 -9.17 30.01
C ASP A 529 -27.54 -7.87 30.26
N ILE A 530 -28.87 -7.93 30.10
CA ILE A 530 -29.75 -6.79 30.29
C ILE A 530 -29.90 -6.35 31.75
N LYS A 531 -29.47 -7.17 32.72
CA LYS A 531 -29.46 -6.81 34.15
C LYS A 531 -28.87 -5.41 34.41
N VAL A 532 -27.81 -5.05 33.68
CA VAL A 532 -27.17 -3.73 33.72
C VAL A 532 -28.19 -2.61 33.50
N TRP A 533 -29.04 -2.73 32.49
CA TRP A 533 -30.08 -1.74 32.22
C TRP A 533 -31.19 -1.74 33.26
N ASN A 534 -31.62 -2.92 33.71
CA ASN A 534 -32.70 -3.05 34.69
C ASN A 534 -32.38 -2.32 35.99
N GLU A 535 -31.11 -2.31 36.40
CA GLU A 535 -30.61 -1.59 37.57
C GLU A 535 -30.40 -0.10 37.30
N LEU A 536 -29.99 0.27 36.08
CA LEU A 536 -29.66 1.65 35.71
C LEU A 536 -30.85 2.51 35.30
N ARG A 537 -31.90 1.93 34.72
CA ARG A 537 -33.00 2.64 34.05
C ARG A 537 -33.66 3.72 34.90
N ILE A 538 -33.68 3.55 36.23
CA ILE A 538 -34.20 4.55 37.18
C ILE A 538 -33.47 5.89 37.13
N SER A 539 -32.25 5.91 36.58
CA SER A 539 -31.43 7.11 36.43
C SER A 539 -31.60 7.81 35.08
N PHE A 540 -32.41 7.27 34.17
CA PHE A 540 -32.57 7.75 32.80
C PHE A 540 -33.98 8.33 32.60
N PRO A 541 -34.18 9.64 32.84
CA PRO A 541 -35.49 10.26 32.67
C PRO A 541 -35.89 10.35 31.19
N ASP A 542 -37.15 10.04 30.89
CA ASP A 542 -37.79 10.34 29.60
C ASP A 542 -38.57 11.65 29.69
N GLU A 543 -37.91 12.75 29.35
CA GLU A 543 -38.54 14.08 29.25
C GLU A 543 -38.98 14.42 27.82
N LYS A 544 -39.07 13.44 26.92
CA LYS A 544 -39.43 13.63 25.51
C LYS A 544 -38.52 14.63 24.77
N LYS A 545 -37.21 14.57 25.05
CA LYS A 545 -36.19 15.48 24.50
C LYS A 545 -35.32 14.85 23.41
N GLY A 546 -35.68 13.67 22.91
CA GLY A 546 -34.92 12.93 21.91
C GLY A 546 -33.61 12.36 22.45
N SER A 547 -33.60 11.93 23.71
CA SER A 547 -32.44 11.29 24.33
C SER A 547 -32.23 9.88 23.78
N ARG A 548 -30.96 9.43 23.74
CA ARG A 548 -30.56 8.16 23.11
C ARG A 548 -29.60 7.39 23.99
N ILE A 549 -29.69 6.07 23.90
CA ILE A 549 -28.79 5.15 24.56
C ILE A 549 -28.26 4.18 23.50
N ILE A 550 -26.95 4.04 23.34
CA ILE A 550 -26.37 3.06 22.41
C ILE A 550 -25.92 1.86 23.22
N PHE A 551 -26.37 0.66 22.83
CA PHE A 551 -25.82 -0.59 23.33
C PHE A 551 -25.01 -1.24 22.22
N THR A 552 -23.76 -1.61 22.48
CA THR A 552 -23.07 -2.58 21.61
C THR A 552 -23.14 -3.95 22.26
N SER A 553 -23.61 -4.97 21.56
CA SER A 553 -23.69 -6.33 22.11
C SER A 553 -23.41 -7.39 21.06
N ARG A 554 -22.93 -8.55 21.51
CA ARG A 554 -22.84 -9.76 20.68
C ARG A 554 -24.19 -10.47 20.54
N SER A 555 -25.11 -10.25 21.48
CA SER A 555 -26.40 -10.93 21.54
C SER A 555 -27.52 -10.03 21.04
N SER A 556 -28.24 -10.49 20.01
CA SER A 556 -29.44 -9.81 19.47
C SER A 556 -30.58 -9.70 20.49
N ASN A 557 -30.52 -10.49 21.55
CA ASN A 557 -31.60 -10.60 22.54
C ASN A 557 -31.49 -9.53 23.64
N VAL A 558 -30.32 -8.92 23.83
CA VAL A 558 -30.07 -8.02 24.97
C VAL A 558 -30.93 -6.75 24.91
N ALA A 559 -31.27 -6.25 23.72
CA ALA A 559 -31.94 -4.95 23.61
C ALA A 559 -33.31 -4.98 22.92
N SER A 560 -33.71 -6.09 22.30
CA SER A 560 -34.95 -6.19 21.53
C SER A 560 -36.20 -6.42 22.39
N GLN A 561 -36.05 -6.75 23.68
CA GLN A 561 -37.14 -7.15 24.57
C GLN A 561 -37.36 -6.20 25.77
N VAL A 562 -36.79 -4.99 25.71
CA VAL A 562 -36.60 -4.15 26.91
C VAL A 562 -37.33 -2.81 26.76
N GLU A 563 -37.70 -2.21 27.89
CA GLU A 563 -38.20 -0.84 27.95
C GLU A 563 -37.23 0.12 27.24
N TYR A 564 -37.76 0.95 26.33
CA TYR A 564 -37.03 1.81 25.38
C TYR A 564 -36.25 1.08 24.26
N GLY A 565 -36.35 -0.25 24.17
CA GLY A 565 -35.69 -1.07 23.16
C GLY A 565 -36.18 -0.78 21.74
N GLY A 566 -35.30 -0.21 20.90
CA GLY A 566 -35.54 -0.03 19.49
C GLY A 566 -35.13 -1.24 18.64
N LYS A 567 -35.47 -1.22 17.35
CA LYS A 567 -35.02 -2.22 16.36
C LYS A 567 -33.48 -2.36 16.39
N PRO A 568 -32.89 -3.57 16.48
CA PRO A 568 -31.44 -3.73 16.40
C PRO A 568 -30.86 -3.27 15.05
N HIS A 569 -29.74 -2.58 15.10
CA HIS A 569 -28.85 -2.30 13.99
C HIS A 569 -27.82 -3.44 13.91
N ASN A 570 -28.12 -4.42 13.05
CA ASN A 570 -27.23 -5.55 12.81
C ASN A 570 -26.06 -5.08 11.93
N LEU A 571 -24.89 -4.97 12.53
CA LEU A 571 -23.68 -4.54 11.83
C LEU A 571 -23.29 -5.60 10.80
N ARG A 572 -23.10 -5.18 9.56
CA ARG A 572 -22.61 -6.06 8.48
C ARG A 572 -21.09 -6.30 8.60
N PRO A 573 -20.58 -7.44 8.08
CA PRO A 573 -19.15 -7.57 7.78
C PRO A 573 -18.69 -6.54 6.74
N LEU A 574 -17.38 -6.27 6.73
CA LEU A 574 -16.74 -5.52 5.66
C LEU A 574 -16.89 -6.28 4.33
N SER A 575 -17.10 -5.54 3.25
CA SER A 575 -17.02 -6.06 1.88
C SER A 575 -15.60 -6.51 1.55
N GLU A 576 -15.44 -7.27 0.46
CA GLU A 576 -14.11 -7.68 -0.02
C GLU A 576 -13.22 -6.46 -0.31
N LYS A 577 -13.77 -5.40 -0.91
CA LYS A 577 -13.07 -4.14 -1.19
C LYS A 577 -12.63 -3.43 0.10
N GLU A 578 -13.53 -3.29 1.07
CA GLU A 578 -13.22 -2.64 2.36
C GLU A 578 -12.20 -3.44 3.18
N SER A 579 -12.29 -4.78 3.14
CA SER A 579 -11.33 -5.67 3.80
C SER A 579 -9.94 -5.56 3.19
N PHE A 580 -9.87 -5.51 1.86
CA PHE A 580 -8.63 -5.32 1.12
C PHE A 580 -8.01 -3.96 1.43
N GLU A 581 -8.79 -2.89 1.37
CA GLU A 581 -8.32 -1.54 1.68
C GLU A 581 -7.81 -1.44 3.14
N LEU A 582 -8.53 -2.03 4.10
CA LEU A 582 -8.09 -2.08 5.50
C LEU A 582 -6.78 -2.87 5.64
N LEU A 583 -6.64 -4.00 4.95
CA LEU A 583 -5.43 -4.82 4.94
C LEU A 583 -4.24 -3.99 4.43
N LEU A 584 -4.37 -3.37 3.26
CA LEU A 584 -3.29 -2.60 2.64
C LEU A 584 -2.86 -1.43 3.51
N LYS A 585 -3.81 -0.63 4.02
CA LYS A 585 -3.50 0.49 4.92
C LYS A 585 -2.81 0.05 6.19
N LYS A 586 -3.07 -1.17 6.67
CA LYS A 586 -2.44 -1.72 7.87
C LYS A 586 -1.06 -2.31 7.62
N VAL A 587 -0.82 -2.91 6.45
CA VAL A 587 0.48 -3.47 6.09
C VAL A 587 1.46 -2.37 5.63
N PHE A 588 1.03 -1.52 4.70
CA PHE A 588 1.92 -0.56 4.02
C PHE A 588 1.82 0.86 4.58
N GLY A 589 0.82 1.15 5.42
CA GLY A 589 0.65 2.47 6.02
C GLY A 589 0.31 3.54 4.98
N LYS A 590 1.30 4.40 4.67
CA LYS A 590 1.19 5.44 3.63
C LYS A 590 1.84 5.05 2.30
N GLU A 591 2.57 3.94 2.28
CA GLU A 591 3.21 3.42 1.09
C GLU A 591 2.21 2.59 0.28
N ASP A 592 2.39 2.54 -1.03
CA ASP A 592 1.55 1.73 -1.90
C ASP A 592 1.93 0.25 -1.81
N CYS A 593 0.94 -0.62 -1.94
CA CYS A 593 1.17 -2.05 -2.06
C CYS A 593 1.92 -2.33 -3.36
N PRO A 594 3.08 -3.02 -3.32
CA PRO A 594 3.72 -3.51 -4.54
C PRO A 594 2.72 -4.31 -5.36
N GLN A 595 2.59 -4.00 -6.65
CA GLN A 595 1.56 -4.60 -7.50
C GLN A 595 1.61 -6.13 -7.52
N ALA A 596 2.82 -6.70 -7.41
CA ALA A 596 3.04 -8.14 -7.30
C ALA A 596 2.29 -8.76 -6.10
N LEU A 597 2.15 -8.04 -4.99
CA LEU A 597 1.44 -8.51 -3.80
C LEU A 597 -0.06 -8.26 -3.84
N CYS A 598 -0.57 -7.36 -4.70
CA CYS A 598 -1.98 -6.97 -4.71
C CYS A 598 -2.93 -8.16 -4.90
N GLY A 599 -2.61 -9.08 -5.82
CA GLY A 599 -3.44 -10.27 -6.06
C GLY A 599 -3.52 -11.20 -4.84
N ILE A 600 -2.39 -11.42 -4.16
CA ILE A 600 -2.31 -12.27 -2.97
C ILE A 600 -2.93 -11.57 -1.75
N ALA A 601 -2.69 -10.27 -1.60
CA ALA A 601 -3.31 -9.43 -0.59
C ALA A 601 -4.85 -9.47 -0.71
N MET A 602 -5.40 -9.41 -1.93
CA MET A 602 -6.84 -9.58 -2.17
C MET A 602 -7.33 -10.98 -1.78
N LYS A 603 -6.58 -12.03 -2.16
CA LYS A 603 -6.88 -13.42 -1.77
C LYS A 603 -6.90 -13.60 -0.25
N ILE A 604 -5.96 -12.97 0.46
CA ILE A 604 -5.88 -12.98 1.93
C ILE A 604 -7.04 -12.20 2.55
N ALA A 605 -7.32 -10.99 2.05
CA ALA A 605 -8.43 -10.17 2.54
C ALA A 605 -9.78 -10.89 2.40
N LYS A 606 -10.02 -11.55 1.28
CA LYS A 606 -11.21 -12.39 1.05
C LYS A 606 -11.33 -13.52 2.07
N LYS A 607 -10.20 -14.16 2.44
CA LYS A 607 -10.17 -15.21 3.46
C LYS A 607 -10.44 -14.71 4.88
N CYS A 608 -10.31 -13.41 5.13
CA CYS A 608 -10.67 -12.79 6.41
C CYS A 608 -12.19 -12.62 6.60
N ARG A 609 -13.00 -12.90 5.57
CA ARG A 609 -14.49 -12.90 5.61
C ARG A 609 -15.11 -11.62 6.17
N GLY A 610 -14.46 -10.48 5.93
CA GLY A 610 -15.01 -9.18 6.33
C GLY A 610 -14.93 -8.87 7.82
N LEU A 611 -14.16 -9.62 8.62
CA LEU A 611 -13.95 -9.33 10.05
C LEU A 611 -12.78 -8.37 10.25
N PRO A 612 -13.01 -7.11 10.70
CA PRO A 612 -11.94 -6.14 10.89
C PRO A 612 -10.81 -6.65 11.79
N LEU A 613 -11.12 -7.33 12.89
CA LEU A 613 -10.08 -7.87 13.78
C LEU A 613 -9.17 -8.87 13.07
N VAL A 614 -9.74 -9.79 12.29
CA VAL A 614 -8.97 -10.80 11.55
C VAL A 614 -8.08 -10.13 10.51
N VAL A 615 -8.62 -9.17 9.76
CA VAL A 615 -7.86 -8.40 8.76
C VAL A 615 -6.66 -7.70 9.42
N VAL A 616 -6.88 -7.08 10.57
CA VAL A 616 -5.85 -6.30 11.27
C VAL A 616 -4.78 -7.20 11.91
N VAL A 617 -5.16 -8.35 12.46
CA VAL A 617 -4.20 -9.37 12.98
C VAL A 617 -3.36 -9.93 11.84
N VAL A 618 -3.99 -10.32 10.73
CA VAL A 618 -3.29 -10.82 9.55
C VAL A 618 -2.35 -9.76 8.98
N ALA A 619 -2.79 -8.50 8.87
CA ALA A 619 -1.93 -7.40 8.47
C ALA A 619 -0.70 -7.25 9.38
N GLY A 620 -0.86 -7.45 10.69
CA GLY A 620 0.23 -7.41 11.66
C GLY A 620 1.29 -8.48 11.42
N VAL A 621 0.89 -9.68 10.98
CA VAL A 621 1.82 -10.73 10.56
C VAL A 621 2.51 -10.35 9.25
N LEU A 622 1.74 -9.96 8.24
CA LEU A 622 2.24 -9.59 6.91
C LEU A 622 3.15 -8.35 6.92
N ALA A 623 3.02 -7.46 7.90
CA ALA A 623 3.94 -6.33 8.09
C ALA A 623 5.33 -6.77 8.59
N THR A 624 5.46 -7.99 9.10
CA THR A 624 6.71 -8.52 9.69
C THR A 624 7.41 -9.54 8.82
N ILE A 625 6.65 -10.18 7.94
CA ILE A 625 7.16 -11.00 6.86
C ILE A 625 7.46 -10.03 5.72
N GLY A 626 8.70 -9.95 5.23
CA GLY A 626 9.05 -9.02 4.15
C GLY A 626 8.10 -9.12 2.93
N HIS A 627 8.18 -8.17 2.00
CA HIS A 627 7.35 -8.12 0.78
C HIS A 627 7.70 -9.23 -0.25
N ASP A 628 7.93 -10.44 0.24
CA ASP A 628 8.21 -11.65 -0.52
C ASP A 628 6.92 -12.38 -0.87
N ILE A 629 6.79 -12.66 -2.16
CA ILE A 629 5.56 -13.18 -2.72
C ILE A 629 5.30 -14.63 -2.34
N LEU A 630 6.36 -15.45 -2.27
CA LEU A 630 6.26 -16.87 -1.96
C LEU A 630 5.81 -17.05 -0.50
N VAL A 631 6.33 -16.21 0.40
CA VAL A 631 5.94 -16.27 1.81
C VAL A 631 4.50 -15.79 2.01
N TRP A 632 4.05 -14.80 1.23
CA TRP A 632 2.64 -14.37 1.25
C TRP A 632 1.70 -15.43 0.64
N GLU A 633 2.13 -16.15 -0.40
CA GLU A 633 1.37 -17.27 -0.98
C GLU A 633 1.26 -18.43 0.01
N GLU A 634 2.36 -18.86 0.63
CA GLU A 634 2.39 -19.91 1.65
C GLU A 634 1.48 -19.54 2.84
N PHE A 635 1.56 -18.28 3.29
CA PHE A 635 0.68 -17.76 4.34
C PHE A 635 -0.79 -17.80 3.91
N ALA A 636 -1.09 -17.38 2.67
CA ALA A 636 -2.44 -17.45 2.13
C ALA A 636 -2.95 -18.90 2.07
N GLU A 637 -2.12 -19.86 1.69
CA GLU A 637 -2.48 -21.30 1.66
C GLU A 637 -2.73 -21.84 3.05
N SER A 638 -1.89 -21.49 4.02
CA SER A 638 -2.03 -21.86 5.44
C SER A 638 -3.32 -21.34 6.08
N LEU A 639 -3.84 -20.20 5.61
CA LEU A 639 -5.17 -19.70 6.00
C LEU A 639 -6.33 -20.54 5.41
N THR A 640 -6.11 -21.33 4.36
CA THR A 640 -7.16 -22.05 3.60
C THR A 640 -7.37 -23.48 4.06
N SER A 641 -6.29 -24.20 4.39
CA SER A 641 -6.29 -25.65 4.57
C SER A 641 -7.09 -26.17 5.78
N THR A 642 -7.66 -25.30 6.61
CA THR A 642 -8.31 -25.70 7.88
C THR A 642 -9.63 -24.98 8.22
N MET A 643 -10.13 -24.06 7.38
CA MET A 643 -11.34 -23.24 7.68
C MET A 643 -12.70 -23.96 7.49
N VAL A 644 -12.75 -25.29 7.69
CA VAL A 644 -13.92 -26.13 7.32
C VAL A 644 -14.98 -26.26 8.43
N SER A 645 -14.78 -25.72 9.65
CA SER A 645 -15.82 -25.72 10.70
C SER A 645 -16.30 -24.32 11.07
N GLY A 646 -17.61 -24.10 10.96
CA GLY A 646 -18.27 -22.79 11.03
C GLY A 646 -18.32 -22.09 12.40
N THR A 647 -17.62 -22.59 13.42
CA THR A 647 -17.76 -22.10 14.81
C THR A 647 -16.61 -21.23 15.32
N ASP A 648 -15.50 -21.06 14.58
CA ASP A 648 -14.35 -20.33 15.11
C ASP A 648 -13.54 -19.53 14.07
N GLN A 649 -14.21 -18.58 13.41
CA GLN A 649 -13.64 -17.79 12.30
C GLN A 649 -12.41 -16.93 12.71
N CYS A 650 -12.24 -16.66 14.00
CA CYS A 650 -11.12 -15.87 14.53
C CYS A 650 -9.95 -16.72 15.05
N LYS A 651 -10.19 -17.99 15.41
CA LYS A 651 -9.17 -18.82 16.05
C LYS A 651 -7.97 -19.11 15.15
N LYS A 652 -8.19 -19.53 13.90
CA LYS A 652 -7.07 -19.89 13.02
C LYS A 652 -6.16 -18.71 12.64
N PRO A 653 -6.69 -17.52 12.28
CA PRO A 653 -5.86 -16.35 12.08
C PRO A 653 -5.04 -15.94 13.32
N LEU A 654 -5.62 -16.11 14.52
CA LEU A 654 -4.91 -15.85 15.79
C LEU A 654 -3.81 -16.89 16.06
N GLU A 655 -4.08 -18.18 15.85
CA GLU A 655 -3.08 -19.25 15.91
C GLU A 655 -1.91 -18.98 14.96
N LEU A 656 -2.21 -18.67 13.70
CA LEU A 656 -1.17 -18.35 12.71
C LEU A 656 -0.38 -17.10 13.14
N SER A 657 -1.06 -16.07 13.65
CA SER A 657 -0.35 -14.89 14.18
C SER A 657 0.55 -15.22 15.35
N TYR A 658 0.16 -16.16 16.21
CA TYR A 658 0.96 -16.60 17.35
C TYR A 658 2.12 -17.52 16.94
N GLU A 659 1.92 -18.39 15.95
CA GLU A 659 2.96 -19.24 15.36
C GLU A 659 4.10 -18.38 14.82
N HIS A 660 3.77 -17.29 14.10
CA HIS A 660 4.72 -16.35 13.49
C HIS A 660 5.33 -15.32 14.46
N LEU A 661 4.99 -15.36 15.76
CA LEU A 661 5.65 -14.52 16.75
C LEU A 661 7.07 -15.05 17.07
N PRO A 662 8.07 -14.17 17.18
CA PRO A 662 9.35 -14.50 17.79
C PRO A 662 9.17 -15.11 19.18
N TYR A 663 10.00 -16.10 19.53
CA TYR A 663 9.90 -16.86 20.78
C TYR A 663 9.81 -15.97 22.03
N HIS A 664 10.63 -14.91 22.11
CA HIS A 664 10.65 -13.98 23.24
C HIS A 664 9.36 -13.16 23.41
N LEU A 665 8.57 -12.97 22.34
CA LEU A 665 7.28 -12.27 22.41
C LEU A 665 6.12 -13.16 22.82
N LYS A 666 6.23 -14.48 22.61
CA LYS A 666 5.16 -15.43 22.95
C LYS A 666 4.81 -15.39 24.43
N ALA A 667 5.83 -15.49 25.30
CA ALA A 667 5.64 -15.38 26.75
C ALA A 667 5.06 -14.01 27.17
N CYS A 668 5.53 -12.92 26.55
CA CYS A 668 5.03 -11.58 26.83
C CYS A 668 3.55 -11.42 26.48
N LEU A 669 3.10 -11.98 25.35
CA LEU A 669 1.70 -11.97 24.94
C LEU A 669 0.83 -12.86 25.85
N LEU A 670 1.26 -14.08 26.15
CA LEU A 670 0.52 -15.00 27.01
C LEU A 670 0.33 -14.44 28.44
N TYR A 671 1.26 -13.61 28.92
CA TYR A 671 1.17 -13.00 30.24
C TYR A 671 -0.06 -12.09 30.41
N PHE A 672 -0.69 -11.63 29.33
CA PHE A 672 -1.95 -10.89 29.42
C PHE A 672 -3.08 -11.75 30.02
N ALA A 673 -3.02 -13.08 29.93
CA ALA A 673 -4.00 -13.99 30.54
C ALA A 673 -4.00 -13.94 32.08
N ALA A 674 -2.98 -13.36 32.71
CA ALA A 674 -2.93 -13.14 34.16
C ALA A 674 -3.77 -11.94 34.64
N PHE A 675 -4.23 -11.08 33.72
CA PHE A 675 -5.07 -9.90 34.01
C PHE A 675 -6.55 -10.21 33.80
N ARG A 676 -7.41 -9.27 34.17
CA ARG A 676 -8.86 -9.38 33.87
C ARG A 676 -9.13 -9.04 32.41
N GLU A 677 -10.20 -9.63 31.87
CA GLU A 677 -10.71 -9.26 30.55
C GLU A 677 -11.03 -7.75 30.50
N ASP A 678 -10.71 -7.11 29.38
CA ASP A 678 -10.83 -5.66 29.13
C ASP A 678 -10.05 -4.73 30.07
N GLU A 679 -9.17 -5.27 30.92
CA GLU A 679 -8.38 -4.46 31.85
C GLU A 679 -7.38 -3.56 31.10
N LYS A 680 -7.41 -2.26 31.41
CA LYS A 680 -6.43 -1.29 30.91
C LYS A 680 -5.17 -1.35 31.77
N ILE A 681 -4.14 -2.00 31.25
CA ILE A 681 -2.88 -2.25 31.95
C ILE A 681 -1.93 -1.08 31.77
N GLY A 682 -1.26 -0.67 32.86
CA GLY A 682 -0.20 0.34 32.80
C GLY A 682 1.05 -0.22 32.13
N ALA A 683 1.45 0.33 30.99
CA ALA A 683 2.56 -0.19 30.18
C ALA A 683 3.87 -0.33 30.98
N LYS A 684 4.18 0.65 31.86
CA LYS A 684 5.36 0.60 32.73
C LYS A 684 5.32 -0.56 33.72
N ASN A 685 4.14 -0.91 34.23
CA ASN A 685 3.98 -2.02 35.16
C ASN A 685 4.08 -3.36 34.42
N LEU A 686 3.44 -3.48 33.24
CA LEU A 686 3.54 -4.65 32.38
C LEU A 686 5.00 -4.97 32.03
N MET A 687 5.76 -3.97 31.55
CA MET A 687 7.18 -4.16 31.22
C MET A 687 8.01 -4.59 32.44
N ARG A 688 7.72 -4.07 33.64
CA ARG A 688 8.41 -4.50 34.87
C ARG A 688 8.10 -5.95 35.23
N LEU A 689 6.85 -6.39 35.02
CA LEU A 689 6.46 -7.77 35.24
C LEU A 689 7.20 -8.68 34.26
N TRP A 690 7.22 -8.37 32.95
CA TRP A 690 7.99 -9.14 31.98
C TRP A 690 9.49 -9.25 32.31
N ILE A 691 10.09 -8.18 32.84
CA ILE A 691 11.48 -8.21 33.31
C ILE A 691 11.64 -9.11 34.54
N ALA A 692 10.71 -9.04 35.49
CA ALA A 692 10.74 -9.84 36.72
C ALA A 692 10.55 -11.33 36.46
N GLU A 693 9.66 -11.69 35.53
CA GLU A 693 9.42 -13.07 35.07
C GLU A 693 10.55 -13.62 34.17
N GLY A 694 11.53 -12.77 33.82
CA GLY A 694 12.67 -13.19 32.99
C GLY A 694 12.36 -13.34 31.50
N PHE A 695 11.22 -12.82 31.01
CA PHE A 695 10.87 -12.88 29.58
C PHE A 695 11.73 -11.95 28.71
N VAL A 696 12.36 -10.95 29.32
CA VAL A 696 13.16 -9.94 28.63
C VAL A 696 14.63 -10.37 28.59
N GLU A 697 15.16 -10.51 27.37
CA GLU A 697 16.56 -10.91 27.15
C GLU A 697 17.55 -9.89 27.73
N LYS A 698 18.68 -10.39 28.25
CA LYS A 698 19.78 -9.55 28.74
C LYS A 698 20.80 -9.34 27.61
N ILE A 699 20.72 -8.21 26.93
CA ILE A 699 21.65 -7.84 25.85
C ILE A 699 22.72 -6.89 26.40
N GLN A 700 24.00 -7.21 26.19
CA GLN A 700 25.11 -6.39 26.65
C GLN A 700 25.03 -4.97 26.05
N GLY A 701 25.10 -3.94 26.90
CA GLY A 701 25.03 -2.53 26.48
C GLY A 701 23.62 -1.97 26.29
N LYS A 702 22.55 -2.77 26.40
CA LYS A 702 21.15 -2.29 26.44
C LYS A 702 20.53 -2.49 27.82
N ARG A 703 19.68 -1.54 28.22
CA ARG A 703 18.88 -1.64 29.45
C ARG A 703 17.66 -2.54 29.21
N SER A 704 17.32 -3.41 30.17
CA SER A 704 16.14 -4.30 30.07
C SER A 704 14.84 -3.52 29.88
N GLU A 705 14.70 -2.31 30.41
CA GLU A 705 13.51 -1.49 30.18
C GLU A 705 13.35 -1.05 28.73
N VAL A 706 14.47 -0.83 28.01
CA VAL A 706 14.44 -0.48 26.59
C VAL A 706 14.03 -1.69 25.76
N ILE A 707 14.54 -2.86 26.08
CA ILE A 707 14.19 -4.12 25.39
C ILE A 707 12.71 -4.47 25.63
N ALA A 708 12.22 -4.31 26.87
CA ALA A 708 10.81 -4.52 27.19
C ALA A 708 9.88 -3.55 26.43
N GLU A 709 10.33 -2.30 26.23
CA GLU A 709 9.60 -1.32 25.42
C GLU A 709 9.62 -1.68 23.93
N GLU A 710 10.76 -2.16 23.40
CA GLU A 710 10.86 -2.72 22.04
C GLU A 710 9.86 -3.87 21.86
N TYR A 711 9.76 -4.80 22.82
CA TYR A 711 8.82 -5.93 22.78
C TYR A 711 7.35 -5.48 22.78
N LEU A 712 7.01 -4.51 23.64
CA LEU A 712 5.66 -3.97 23.67
C LEU A 712 5.30 -3.29 22.35
N MET A 713 6.24 -2.54 21.77
CA MET A 713 6.03 -1.86 20.49
C MET A 713 5.91 -2.84 19.33
N ASP A 714 6.64 -3.96 19.34
CA ASP A 714 6.50 -5.01 18.32
C ASP A 714 5.11 -5.68 18.41
N LEU A 715 4.65 -6.04 19.61
CA LEU A 715 3.29 -6.57 19.80
C LEU A 715 2.18 -5.58 19.37
N ILE A 716 2.40 -4.28 19.55
CA ILE A 716 1.51 -3.24 19.05
C ILE A 716 1.59 -3.13 17.52
N GLY A 717 2.79 -3.19 16.94
CA GLY A 717 3.00 -3.18 15.49
C GLY A 717 2.34 -4.36 14.79
N ARG A 718 2.30 -5.52 15.46
CA ARG A 718 1.58 -6.73 15.03
C ARG A 718 0.07 -6.68 15.29
N ASN A 719 -0.45 -5.56 15.79
CA ASN A 719 -1.85 -5.36 16.17
C ASN A 719 -2.42 -6.38 17.18
N LEU A 720 -1.55 -7.05 17.95
CA LEU A 720 -1.97 -7.98 19.00
C LEU A 720 -2.25 -7.26 20.34
N VAL A 721 -1.63 -6.09 20.53
CA VAL A 721 -1.82 -5.21 21.68
C VAL A 721 -2.34 -3.85 21.23
N MET A 722 -3.41 -3.38 21.87
CA MET A 722 -4.03 -2.08 21.60
C MET A 722 -3.56 -1.01 22.59
N VAL A 723 -3.35 0.21 22.07
CA VAL A 723 -2.99 1.38 22.88
C VAL A 723 -4.27 2.07 23.36
N SER A 724 -4.46 2.16 24.68
CA SER A 724 -5.59 2.91 25.25
C SER A 724 -5.26 4.38 25.52
N LYS A 725 -4.03 4.69 25.98
CA LYS A 725 -3.60 6.08 26.24
C LYS A 725 -2.13 6.24 25.90
N SER A 726 -1.78 7.36 25.29
CA SER A 726 -0.40 7.80 25.08
C SER A 726 0.07 8.70 26.22
N ARG A 727 1.39 8.78 26.42
CA ARG A 727 2.00 9.75 27.35
C ARG A 727 2.11 11.11 26.67
N SER A 728 2.13 12.18 27.47
CA SER A 728 2.31 13.56 26.97
C SER A 728 3.66 13.80 26.29
N ILE A 729 4.67 12.98 26.60
CA ILE A 729 6.04 13.06 26.09
C ILE A 729 6.29 11.99 24.99
N GLY A 730 5.22 11.36 24.48
CA GLY A 730 5.31 10.23 23.55
C GLY A 730 5.44 8.87 24.25
N GLY A 731 5.09 7.80 23.52
CA GLY A 731 5.09 6.43 24.02
C GLY A 731 3.79 6.01 24.72
N VAL A 732 3.70 4.73 25.09
CA VAL A 732 2.47 4.09 25.59
C VAL A 732 2.33 4.29 27.10
N LYS A 733 1.16 4.81 27.52
CA LYS A 733 0.80 4.95 28.94
C LYS A 733 0.04 3.72 29.44
N THR A 734 -1.02 3.34 28.73
CA THR A 734 -1.84 2.16 29.04
C THR A 734 -2.18 1.41 27.77
N CYS A 735 -2.19 0.08 27.85
CA CYS A 735 -2.50 -0.85 26.77
C CYS A 735 -3.48 -1.94 27.24
N TYR A 736 -4.04 -2.69 26.30
CA TYR A 736 -4.94 -3.82 26.53
C TYR A 736 -4.92 -4.76 25.32
N ILE A 737 -5.50 -5.95 25.42
CA ILE A 737 -5.68 -6.87 24.29
C ILE A 737 -7.17 -7.06 24.00
N HIS A 738 -7.52 -7.46 22.77
CA HIS A 738 -8.91 -7.71 22.38
C HIS A 738 -9.42 -8.98 23.08
N ASP A 739 -10.71 -9.03 23.44
CA ASP A 739 -11.36 -10.18 24.09
C ASP A 739 -11.04 -11.55 23.44
N LEU A 740 -11.11 -11.68 22.11
CA LEU A 740 -10.76 -12.89 21.36
C LEU A 740 -9.26 -13.24 21.44
N ILE A 741 -8.38 -12.24 21.54
CA ILE A 741 -6.94 -12.47 21.77
C ILE A 741 -6.73 -12.93 23.21
N PHE A 742 -7.48 -12.39 24.16
CA PHE A 742 -7.45 -12.79 25.57
C PHE A 742 -7.93 -14.23 25.76
N GLU A 743 -9.05 -14.61 25.14
CA GLU A 743 -9.56 -15.99 25.14
C GLU A 743 -8.53 -16.96 24.54
N PHE A 744 -7.89 -16.58 23.42
CA PHE A 744 -6.80 -17.34 22.82
C PHE A 744 -5.62 -17.50 23.79
N CYS A 745 -5.14 -16.41 24.39
CA CYS A 745 -4.01 -16.45 25.34
C CYS A 745 -4.33 -17.31 26.57
N LYS A 746 -5.56 -17.26 27.06
CA LYS A 746 -6.03 -18.06 28.20
C LYS A 746 -6.06 -19.55 27.85
N GLY A 747 -6.49 -19.91 26.64
CA GLY A 747 -6.45 -21.27 26.13
C GLY A 747 -5.02 -21.81 26.00
N GLU A 748 -4.13 -21.04 25.37
CA GLU A 748 -2.72 -21.42 25.16
C GLU A 748 -1.92 -21.48 26.46
N ALA A 749 -2.17 -20.55 27.40
CA ALA A 749 -1.52 -20.58 28.71
C ALA A 749 -1.93 -21.80 29.55
N ALA A 750 -3.15 -22.34 29.33
CA ALA A 750 -3.64 -23.54 30.01
C ALA A 750 -3.15 -24.85 29.38
N SER A 751 -2.78 -24.84 28.09
CA SER A 751 -2.31 -26.03 27.35
C SER A 751 -0.79 -26.20 27.33
N GLY A 752 -0.03 -25.15 27.67
CA GLY A 752 1.43 -25.21 27.76
C GLY A 752 1.93 -26.15 28.88
N PRO A 753 3.10 -26.81 28.72
CA PRO A 753 3.70 -27.59 29.80
C PRO A 753 3.93 -26.66 31.00
N ALA A 754 3.48 -27.09 32.19
CA ALA A 754 3.64 -26.38 33.46
C ALA A 754 5.12 -26.10 33.76
N ARG A 755 5.65 -25.02 33.20
CA ARG A 755 6.91 -24.36 33.52
C ARG A 755 6.72 -22.87 33.25
N ILE A 756 6.03 -22.22 34.18
CA ILE A 756 6.30 -20.82 34.53
C ILE A 756 7.30 -20.88 35.68
#